data_AF-A0A135VID2-F1
#
_entry.id   AF-A0A135VID2-F1
#
_cell.length_a   1.000
_cell.length_b   1.000
_cell.length_c   1.000
_cell.angle_alpha   90.00
_cell.angle_beta   90.00
_cell.angle_gamma   90.00
#
_symmetry.space_group_name_H-M   'P 1'
#
loop_
_entity.id
_entity.type
_entity.pdbx_description
1 polymer ?
#
loop_
_entity_poly.entity_id
_entity_poly.type
_entity_poly.pdbx_seq_one_letter_code
_entity_poly.pdbx_strand_id
1 'polypeptide(L)'
;MSRHGSLVIVGFFVMFMFIGQILAQQQAIALHEADVGSGPSLVRPEAEESFSHSQDENSDSLIWDTVGSPSTLDPHRCYEGFGNWISENVYETLFTYPFDSPDTTTLIPLLAESVDISTDGLDYTFTLRQGVTFHDGTSFNASCVKDNFERLLKIFDTNGPAWMIAERLLGGQAVEDAAFTFGPGSQEHIDAYDAWTEMGSILVLSEYVVKMRLAAPYAGFLQCLACQEAAMISPTWFEAHGPVGYGEFNEYVDSHTCGTGPYMVDEWVVGGHITLTKNPKYWRESLALQTYPESGSIHTVVIRTVEDFEERKLNVLSGQSDGCHWPRANALEIWDPVGGQSLDPDISVYTGEPSYTTMALAINLHDQYNLSGVFVENPFASKDLREACSYAFDYASFIDSAWQGQALRGQGPLPSGMFGHDDNLFMYDLDLQLAVDAWNRAMESGLDTALAESFYCLNLYYTVRDEATRVLREDSLSLFKAGIEAILSHPDAVQPSQPLDIQVFELELADYLAYRGYESHLVMLVGWAPDYADPDNYLFPFCHSQGVYSWWIGYGDSQVDEWIDSSRGESDTVIRIQQIHQIQQAIVDAAAYIWLGQPTSFEVMRADVQGYSYNPMRYQPSGYSGGGAYFYHMWLIGRSLEPEPSSDTIVWETAGNPDTLDPHRNYGAFGIGITNNVYETLFTYAFDSADTSTLVPLLAESADISSDGYEYTITLREGVAFHDGTPFNASCVKYNLERAMKIFDPAGPAWELGETLLGAISVQNAVFSYGQGSQEHIDAYETWVGSESIAILDTYMVRIRLERPFAPFLHVLAFPVCSMISPTWVERHGGVQHGQSSGFVDARTCGTGPYCVTECLYNDHITLTRNPDYWRASEVHALKPNAGSIQTVVLWNNDDAASREARLLSGRIDGCFWPRDDALQIWDPVTRQSLDPDVNVWTEDLTYTMFALGFNMREYIQSFGFARQNPFYSRDLRAACSYAFDYALFIDTTFHGLAIQGKGPIPAGMYGHDNNLFMYHNDIQLAVESWNQAMASGLDSVLADNSYELNLYCHPDSAFQVQALNVFKAGLDAILAHEDAVQPSQEL
;
A
#
# COMPACT_ATOMS: atom_id res chain seq x y z
N MET A 1 58.90 27.10 -3.45
CA MET A 1 57.89 28.00 -2.84
C MET A 1 56.59 28.12 -3.65
N SER A 2 56.39 27.40 -4.78
CA SER A 2 55.16 27.48 -5.58
C SER A 2 54.33 26.17 -5.64
N ARG A 3 54.56 25.22 -4.73
CA ARG A 3 53.74 23.99 -4.58
C ARG A 3 52.99 23.90 -3.25
N HIS A 4 53.21 24.84 -2.33
CA HIS A 4 52.48 24.91 -1.04
C HIS A 4 51.29 25.88 -1.07
N GLY A 5 51.13 26.68 -2.14
CA GLY A 5 49.99 27.59 -2.29
C GLY A 5 48.70 26.88 -2.70
N SER A 6 48.80 25.87 -3.57
CA SER A 6 47.64 25.08 -4.02
C SER A 6 47.17 24.04 -2.99
N LEU A 7 48.08 23.59 -2.10
CA LEU A 7 47.79 22.61 -1.02
C LEU A 7 46.89 23.18 0.09
N VAL A 8 46.91 24.51 0.29
CA VAL A 8 46.04 25.18 1.28
C VAL A 8 44.65 25.46 0.69
N ILE A 9 44.54 25.60 -0.63
CA ILE A 9 43.28 26.02 -1.28
C ILE A 9 42.28 24.86 -1.36
N VAL A 10 42.71 23.63 -1.69
CA VAL A 10 41.82 22.44 -1.80
C VAL A 10 41.30 21.98 -0.43
N GLY A 11 42.12 22.03 0.63
CA GLY A 11 41.67 21.73 2.01
C GLY A 11 40.74 22.81 2.59
N PHE A 12 40.91 24.08 2.20
CA PHE A 12 39.95 25.14 2.51
C PHE A 12 38.64 24.99 1.72
N PHE A 13 38.68 24.34 0.56
CA PHE A 13 37.58 24.15 -0.39
C PHE A 13 36.46 23.24 0.15
N VAL A 14 36.84 22.08 0.70
CA VAL A 14 35.90 21.15 1.36
C VAL A 14 35.32 21.76 2.63
N MET A 15 36.10 22.59 3.34
CA MET A 15 35.66 23.28 4.55
C MET A 15 34.58 24.36 4.28
N PHE A 16 34.63 25.05 3.13
CA PHE A 16 33.66 26.10 2.77
C PHE A 16 32.33 25.57 2.24
N MET A 17 32.31 24.45 1.51
CA MET A 17 31.06 23.74 1.14
C MET A 17 30.23 23.40 2.39
N PHE A 18 30.90 22.92 3.44
CA PHE A 18 30.20 22.53 4.67
C PHE A 18 29.88 23.72 5.59
N ILE A 19 30.70 24.76 5.67
CA ILE A 19 30.31 26.00 6.39
C ILE A 19 29.08 26.65 5.71
N GLY A 20 28.98 26.57 4.38
CA GLY A 20 27.81 27.02 3.61
C GLY A 20 26.54 26.20 3.92
N GLN A 21 26.63 24.87 3.92
CA GLN A 21 25.52 23.99 4.32
C GLN A 21 25.11 24.17 5.79
N ILE A 22 26.08 24.39 6.68
CA ILE A 22 25.85 24.66 8.12
C ILE A 22 25.13 26.00 8.32
N LEU A 23 25.50 27.05 7.59
CA LEU A 23 24.84 28.36 7.66
C LEU A 23 23.44 28.35 7.04
N ALA A 24 23.19 27.54 6.00
CA ALA A 24 21.88 27.35 5.40
C ALA A 24 20.92 26.56 6.32
N GLN A 25 21.41 25.51 6.99
CA GLN A 25 20.64 24.79 8.01
C GLN A 25 20.35 25.66 9.23
N GLN A 26 21.32 26.49 9.66
CA GLN A 26 21.08 27.48 10.72
C GLN A 26 20.16 28.63 10.29
N GLN A 27 20.17 29.06 9.02
CA GLN A 27 19.22 30.06 8.51
C GLN A 27 17.81 29.49 8.36
N ALA A 28 17.65 28.24 7.94
CA ALA A 28 16.34 27.58 7.88
C ALA A 28 15.72 27.40 9.29
N ILE A 29 16.54 27.06 10.30
CA ILE A 29 16.11 26.95 11.70
C ILE A 29 15.87 28.33 12.32
N ALA A 30 16.73 29.33 12.04
CA ALA A 30 16.55 30.70 12.54
C ALA A 30 15.38 31.44 11.87
N LEU A 31 15.03 31.12 10.62
CA LEU A 31 13.81 31.62 9.95
C LEU A 31 12.54 30.99 10.55
N HIS A 32 12.62 29.78 11.10
CA HIS A 32 11.51 29.14 11.79
C HIS A 32 11.29 29.68 13.22
N GLU A 33 12.36 30.10 13.92
CA GLU A 33 12.26 30.68 15.28
C GLU A 33 12.05 32.22 15.31
N ALA A 34 12.39 32.95 14.23
CA ALA A 34 12.30 34.41 14.21
C ALA A 34 10.93 34.98 13.76
N ASP A 35 10.01 34.17 13.24
CA ASP A 35 8.74 34.66 12.69
C ASP A 35 7.53 34.60 13.65
N VAL A 36 7.79 34.46 14.96
CA VAL A 36 6.80 34.73 16.01
C VAL A 36 6.86 36.22 16.39
N GLY A 37 6.60 37.12 15.43
CA GLY A 37 7.01 38.52 15.58
C GLY A 37 6.36 39.58 14.68
N SER A 38 5.03 39.62 14.60
CA SER A 38 4.22 40.79 14.16
C SER A 38 4.40 41.31 12.71
N GLY A 39 3.61 40.77 11.77
CA GLY A 39 3.29 41.29 10.43
C GLY A 39 1.89 40.83 10.00
N PRO A 40 1.18 41.48 9.07
CA PRO A 40 -0.26 41.79 9.20
C PRO A 40 -1.19 40.57 9.05
N SER A 41 -2.26 40.61 9.85
CA SER A 41 -3.33 39.61 9.91
C SER A 41 -3.89 39.25 8.54
N LEU A 42 -3.58 38.04 8.07
CA LEU A 42 -4.45 37.31 7.16
C LEU A 42 -5.38 36.45 8.04
N VAL A 43 -6.66 36.74 7.90
CA VAL A 43 -7.77 36.11 8.64
C VAL A 43 -7.70 34.60 8.47
N ARG A 44 -7.53 33.86 9.57
CA ARG A 44 -7.81 32.42 9.61
C ARG A 44 -9.30 32.20 9.33
N PRO A 45 -9.71 31.43 8.32
CA PRO A 45 -11.00 30.78 8.34
C PRO A 45 -10.90 29.61 9.34
N GLU A 46 -11.75 29.61 10.35
CA GLU A 46 -12.12 28.37 11.05
C GLU A 46 -12.99 27.57 10.08
N ALA A 47 -12.51 26.42 9.61
CA ALA A 47 -13.32 25.31 9.13
C ALA A 47 -12.47 24.04 9.06
N GLU A 48 -12.84 23.05 9.87
CA GLU A 48 -12.68 21.63 9.50
C GLU A 48 -13.52 21.43 8.24
N GLU A 49 -12.90 21.52 7.06
CA GLU A 49 -13.49 21.02 5.82
C GLU A 49 -12.93 19.62 5.58
N SER A 50 -13.78 18.62 5.82
CA SER A 50 -13.62 17.28 5.28
C SER A 50 -13.45 17.38 3.76
N PHE A 51 -12.37 16.80 3.23
CA PHE A 51 -12.11 16.73 1.80
C PHE A 51 -13.24 15.99 1.07
N SER A 52 -14.19 16.72 0.47
CA SER A 52 -15.08 16.15 -0.54
C SER A 52 -14.32 16.05 -1.86
N HIS A 53 -13.91 14.83 -2.21
CA HIS A 53 -13.31 14.54 -3.52
C HIS A 53 -14.38 14.68 -4.61
N SER A 54 -14.06 15.36 -5.71
CA SER A 54 -14.77 15.15 -6.98
C SER A 54 -14.31 13.80 -7.54
N GLN A 55 -15.13 12.76 -7.36
CA GLN A 55 -14.88 11.35 -7.76
C GLN A 55 -14.92 11.12 -9.30
N ASP A 56 -14.35 12.00 -10.11
CA ASP A 56 -14.44 11.91 -11.58
C ASP A 56 -13.19 11.30 -12.27
N GLU A 57 -12.10 11.02 -11.55
CA GLU A 57 -10.77 10.76 -12.17
C GLU A 57 -10.18 9.35 -11.92
N ASN A 58 -10.90 8.40 -11.30
CA ASN A 58 -10.23 7.30 -10.58
C ASN A 58 -9.95 5.98 -11.35
N SER A 59 -10.01 5.96 -12.68
CA SER A 59 -9.69 4.72 -13.45
C SER A 59 -8.44 4.81 -14.31
N ASP A 60 -7.93 6.02 -14.48
CA ASP A 60 -6.64 6.35 -15.09
C ASP A 60 -5.73 7.11 -14.13
N SER A 61 -6.09 7.17 -12.84
CA SER A 61 -5.28 7.78 -11.77
C SER A 61 -4.57 6.72 -10.93
N LEU A 62 -3.30 6.96 -10.63
CA LEU A 62 -2.49 6.21 -9.67
C LEU A 62 -2.19 7.08 -8.45
N ILE A 63 -2.48 6.59 -7.24
CA ILE A 63 -2.23 7.28 -5.98
C ILE A 63 -1.03 6.63 -5.28
N TRP A 64 -0.06 7.45 -4.84
CA TRP A 64 1.14 6.97 -4.16
C TRP A 64 1.40 7.73 -2.86
N ASP A 65 1.40 7.05 -1.71
CA ASP A 65 1.66 7.67 -0.41
C ASP A 65 3.13 7.58 -0.04
N THR A 66 3.76 8.70 0.33
CA THR A 66 5.18 8.75 0.67
C THR A 66 5.45 9.71 1.82
N VAL A 67 6.71 9.81 2.24
CA VAL A 67 7.21 10.79 3.21
C VAL A 67 8.03 11.88 2.53
N GLY A 68 8.12 13.05 3.17
CA GLY A 68 8.90 14.18 2.66
C GLY A 68 8.26 14.90 1.48
N SER A 69 8.98 15.91 0.99
CA SER A 69 8.59 16.78 -0.13
C SER A 69 9.87 17.22 -0.84
N PRO A 70 9.85 17.47 -2.16
CA PRO A 70 11.06 17.86 -2.87
C PRO A 70 11.52 19.24 -2.42
N SER A 71 12.84 19.47 -2.46
CA SER A 71 13.41 20.80 -2.14
C SER A 71 13.31 21.79 -3.31
N THR A 72 13.31 21.26 -4.54
CA THR A 72 13.18 21.98 -5.81
C THR A 72 12.90 20.95 -6.91
N LEU A 73 12.18 21.37 -7.95
CA LEU A 73 11.94 20.62 -9.18
C LEU A 73 12.86 21.06 -10.33
N ASP A 74 13.83 21.96 -10.08
CA ASP A 74 14.85 22.34 -11.05
C ASP A 74 15.90 21.23 -11.18
N PRO A 75 15.99 20.52 -12.33
CA PRO A 75 16.90 19.38 -12.47
C PRO A 75 18.38 19.77 -12.35
N HIS A 76 18.75 21.05 -12.54
CA HIS A 76 20.16 21.49 -12.39
C HIS A 76 20.51 21.90 -10.95
N ARG A 77 19.55 21.84 -10.02
CA ARG A 77 19.74 22.17 -8.59
C ARG A 77 19.34 21.04 -7.67
N CYS A 78 18.34 20.24 -8.06
CA CYS A 78 17.86 19.13 -7.26
C CYS A 78 18.97 18.10 -7.04
N TYR A 79 19.24 17.75 -5.79
CA TYR A 79 20.22 16.71 -5.43
C TYR A 79 19.62 15.61 -4.54
N GLU A 80 18.38 15.78 -4.12
CA GLU A 80 17.72 14.87 -3.19
C GLU A 80 16.81 13.89 -3.93
N GLY A 81 16.57 12.73 -3.31
CA GLY A 81 15.94 11.59 -3.98
C GLY A 81 14.47 11.79 -4.37
N PHE A 82 13.70 12.61 -3.65
CA PHE A 82 12.30 12.90 -3.97
C PHE A 82 12.23 13.71 -5.26
N GLY A 83 12.89 14.86 -5.34
CA GLY A 83 12.84 15.71 -6.53
C GLY A 83 13.47 15.03 -7.76
N ASN A 84 14.49 14.19 -7.57
CA ASN A 84 15.02 13.36 -8.66
C ASN A 84 14.02 12.29 -9.13
N TRP A 85 13.23 11.70 -8.24
CA TRP A 85 12.14 10.78 -8.62
C TRP A 85 11.06 11.46 -9.47
N ILE A 86 10.69 12.70 -9.13
CA ILE A 86 9.78 13.51 -9.97
C ILE A 86 10.45 13.85 -11.31
N SER A 87 11.72 14.23 -11.27
CA SER A 87 12.49 14.60 -12.47
C SER A 87 12.56 13.47 -13.48
N GLU A 88 12.74 12.21 -13.05
CA GLU A 88 12.74 11.02 -13.90
C GLU A 88 11.45 10.83 -14.73
N ASN A 89 10.30 11.31 -14.21
CA ASN A 89 9.00 11.17 -14.87
C ASN A 89 8.68 12.35 -15.81
N VAL A 90 9.42 13.44 -15.70
CA VAL A 90 9.10 14.74 -16.31
C VAL A 90 10.16 15.21 -17.31
N TYR A 91 11.43 15.02 -16.97
CA TYR A 91 12.58 15.36 -17.79
C TYR A 91 13.21 14.10 -18.39
N GLU A 92 14.01 14.28 -19.45
CA GLU A 92 14.80 13.19 -20.04
C GLU A 92 16.21 13.68 -20.36
N THR A 93 17.16 12.75 -20.30
CA THR A 93 18.59 12.93 -20.53
C THR A 93 19.00 12.45 -21.94
N LEU A 94 20.28 12.60 -22.32
CA LEU A 94 20.77 12.11 -23.62
C LEU A 94 20.79 10.58 -23.70
N PHE A 95 21.22 9.94 -22.63
CA PHE A 95 21.24 8.48 -22.43
C PHE A 95 20.62 8.15 -21.09
N THR A 96 20.15 6.92 -20.92
CA THR A 96 19.59 6.47 -19.65
C THR A 96 19.96 5.02 -19.37
N TYR A 97 19.72 4.56 -18.15
CA TYR A 97 19.84 3.16 -17.79
C TYR A 97 18.63 2.38 -18.35
N PRO A 98 18.75 1.07 -18.58
CA PRO A 98 17.62 0.26 -19.01
C PRO A 98 16.45 0.40 -18.03
N PHE A 99 15.25 0.69 -18.55
CA PHE A 99 14.11 1.05 -17.70
C PHE A 99 13.71 -0.08 -16.73
N ASP A 100 13.91 -1.33 -17.14
CA ASP A 100 13.36 -2.50 -16.46
C ASP A 100 14.45 -3.56 -16.25
N SER A 101 15.63 -3.11 -15.82
CA SER A 101 16.74 -3.99 -15.51
C SER A 101 17.56 -3.44 -14.36
N PRO A 102 18.03 -4.29 -13.44
CA PRO A 102 19.07 -3.92 -12.49
C PRO A 102 20.45 -3.78 -13.17
N ASP A 103 20.60 -4.21 -14.43
CA ASP A 103 21.87 -4.10 -15.16
C ASP A 103 22.15 -2.65 -15.59
N THR A 104 23.18 -2.06 -14.99
CA THR A 104 23.66 -0.70 -15.29
C THR A 104 24.92 -0.68 -16.15
N THR A 105 25.42 -1.83 -16.62
CA THR A 105 26.69 -1.92 -17.37
C THR A 105 26.60 -1.29 -18.75
N THR A 106 25.38 -1.21 -19.32
CA THR A 106 25.14 -0.64 -20.64
C THR A 106 24.06 0.42 -20.58
N LEU A 107 24.39 1.63 -21.03
CA LEU A 107 23.42 2.70 -21.23
C LEU A 107 22.65 2.51 -22.53
N ILE A 108 21.38 2.93 -22.54
CA ILE A 108 20.53 2.93 -23.72
C ILE A 108 20.30 4.36 -24.26
N PRO A 109 20.20 4.54 -25.59
CA PRO A 109 19.92 5.86 -26.17
C PRO A 109 18.56 6.40 -25.74
N LEU A 110 18.49 7.67 -25.34
CA LEU A 110 17.25 8.36 -24.98
C LEU A 110 17.00 9.56 -25.92
N LEU A 111 17.36 10.79 -25.54
CA LEU A 111 17.28 11.97 -26.42
C LEU A 111 18.39 11.99 -27.49
N ALA A 112 19.52 11.33 -27.24
CA ALA A 112 20.50 11.01 -28.26
C ALA A 112 20.21 9.63 -28.87
N GLU A 113 20.41 9.46 -30.17
CA GLU A 113 20.31 8.17 -30.87
C GLU A 113 21.65 7.42 -30.86
N SER A 114 22.76 8.16 -30.86
CA SER A 114 24.10 7.60 -30.85
C SER A 114 25.14 8.62 -30.39
N VAL A 115 26.32 8.13 -30.02
CA VAL A 115 27.50 8.92 -29.71
C VAL A 115 28.74 8.35 -30.40
N ASP A 116 29.52 9.20 -31.05
CA ASP A 116 30.85 8.89 -31.57
C ASP A 116 31.91 9.50 -30.66
N ILE A 117 32.79 8.66 -30.11
CA ILE A 117 33.86 9.07 -29.20
C ILE A 117 35.18 9.07 -29.97
N SER A 118 35.97 10.16 -29.86
CA SER A 118 37.29 10.22 -30.48
C SER A 118 38.27 9.22 -29.85
N THR A 119 39.30 8.84 -30.60
CA THR A 119 40.31 7.85 -30.16
C THR A 119 41.11 8.28 -28.93
N ASP A 120 41.19 9.58 -28.66
CA ASP A 120 41.83 10.13 -27.46
C ASP A 120 40.85 10.27 -26.28
N GLY A 121 39.57 9.93 -26.45
CA GLY A 121 38.55 10.00 -25.40
C GLY A 121 38.14 11.42 -25.01
N LEU A 122 38.49 12.44 -25.80
CA LEU A 122 38.24 13.85 -25.46
C LEU A 122 37.01 14.43 -26.15
N ASP A 123 36.60 13.93 -27.31
CA ASP A 123 35.49 14.47 -28.09
C ASP A 123 34.33 13.47 -28.16
N TYR A 124 33.16 13.89 -27.71
CA TYR A 124 31.91 13.13 -27.75
C TYR A 124 30.94 13.81 -28.71
N THR A 125 30.65 13.18 -29.84
CA THR A 125 29.73 13.73 -30.86
C THR A 125 28.42 12.98 -30.84
N PHE A 126 27.37 13.64 -30.36
CA PHE A 126 26.04 13.08 -30.20
C PHE A 126 25.18 13.36 -31.43
N THR A 127 24.53 12.32 -31.95
CA THR A 127 23.43 12.47 -32.91
C THR A 127 22.13 12.44 -32.12
N LEU A 128 21.35 13.52 -32.21
CA LEU A 128 20.13 13.73 -31.45
C LEU A 128 18.91 13.23 -32.18
N ARG A 129 17.92 12.81 -31.41
CA ARG A 129 16.65 12.31 -31.93
C ARG A 129 15.81 13.45 -32.52
N GLN A 130 15.21 13.16 -33.68
CA GLN A 130 14.34 14.11 -34.37
C GLN A 130 12.88 13.95 -33.95
N GLY A 131 12.10 15.03 -34.06
CA GLY A 131 10.66 15.00 -33.79
C GLY A 131 10.28 14.99 -32.31
N VAL A 132 11.24 15.17 -31.41
CA VAL A 132 11.00 15.35 -29.97
C VAL A 132 10.62 16.80 -29.68
N THR A 133 9.60 17.00 -28.85
CA THR A 133 9.18 18.31 -28.37
C THR A 133 9.14 18.34 -26.84
N PHE A 134 9.52 19.47 -26.27
CA PHE A 134 9.23 19.79 -24.88
C PHE A 134 7.72 19.94 -24.64
N HIS A 135 7.30 19.94 -23.38
CA HIS A 135 5.90 20.09 -22.97
C HIS A 135 5.24 21.37 -23.53
N ASP A 136 5.98 22.48 -23.64
CA ASP A 136 5.53 23.74 -24.24
C ASP A 136 5.41 23.71 -25.79
N GLY A 137 5.83 22.61 -26.42
CA GLY A 137 5.84 22.43 -27.87
C GLY A 137 7.14 22.87 -28.56
N THR A 138 8.14 23.33 -27.80
CA THR A 138 9.45 23.68 -28.36
C THR A 138 10.17 22.45 -28.88
N SER A 139 10.75 22.52 -30.07
CA SER A 139 11.47 21.39 -30.67
C SER A 139 12.81 21.17 -29.98
N PHE A 140 13.06 19.94 -29.52
CA PHE A 140 14.36 19.54 -28.97
C PHE A 140 15.40 19.41 -30.09
N ASN A 141 16.57 20.03 -29.91
CA ASN A 141 17.65 20.05 -30.87
C ASN A 141 19.01 20.33 -30.19
N ALA A 142 20.09 20.40 -30.98
CA ALA A 142 21.45 20.59 -30.49
C ALA A 142 21.69 21.92 -29.77
N SER A 143 20.96 22.99 -30.13
CA SER A 143 21.01 24.25 -29.40
C SER A 143 20.41 24.09 -28.01
N CYS A 144 19.30 23.35 -27.87
CA CYS A 144 18.71 23.08 -26.55
C CYS A 144 19.68 22.36 -25.61
N VAL A 145 20.43 21.37 -26.13
CA VAL A 145 21.46 20.67 -25.36
C VAL A 145 22.53 21.65 -24.88
N LYS A 146 23.03 22.49 -25.79
CA LYS A 146 24.02 23.51 -25.46
C LYS A 146 23.51 24.47 -24.38
N ASP A 147 22.30 25.01 -24.55
CA ASP A 147 21.70 25.97 -23.64
C ASP A 147 21.51 25.39 -22.22
N ASN A 148 21.18 24.10 -22.11
CA ASN A 148 21.00 23.43 -20.81
C ASN A 148 22.33 23.27 -20.04
N PHE A 149 23.39 22.80 -20.69
CA PHE A 149 24.69 22.68 -20.03
C PHE A 149 25.32 24.06 -19.74
N GLU A 150 25.12 25.04 -20.63
CA GLU A 150 25.49 26.43 -20.34
C GLU A 150 24.71 26.96 -19.13
N ARG A 151 23.40 26.72 -19.05
CA ARG A 151 22.58 27.07 -17.87
C ARG A 151 23.12 26.43 -16.59
N LEU A 152 23.44 25.13 -16.62
CA LEU A 152 23.97 24.39 -15.48
C LEU A 152 25.26 25.04 -14.93
N LEU A 153 26.22 25.36 -15.81
CA LEU A 153 27.46 26.04 -15.40
C LEU A 153 27.26 27.52 -15.04
N LYS A 154 26.23 28.18 -15.56
CA LYS A 154 25.95 29.59 -15.26
C LYS A 154 25.34 29.77 -13.87
N ILE A 155 24.46 28.85 -13.47
CA ILE A 155 23.85 28.84 -12.14
C ILE A 155 24.87 28.37 -11.10
N PHE A 156 25.54 27.24 -11.38
CA PHE A 156 26.50 26.57 -10.49
C PHE A 156 26.12 26.66 -9.00
N ASP A 157 25.08 25.91 -8.61
CA ASP A 157 24.73 25.77 -7.19
C ASP A 157 25.84 25.00 -6.47
N THR A 158 26.60 25.67 -5.62
CA THR A 158 27.71 25.06 -4.86
C THR A 158 27.26 24.02 -3.84
N ASN A 159 25.95 23.94 -3.55
CA ASN A 159 25.38 22.86 -2.74
C ASN A 159 24.69 21.78 -3.60
N GLY A 160 24.58 22.02 -4.91
CA GLY A 160 23.95 21.11 -5.86
C GLY A 160 24.97 20.23 -6.61
N PRO A 161 24.47 19.37 -7.51
CA PRO A 161 25.26 18.31 -8.14
C PRO A 161 25.96 18.72 -9.45
N ALA A 162 25.88 19.99 -9.85
CA ALA A 162 26.39 20.49 -11.13
C ALA A 162 27.88 20.15 -11.38
N TRP A 163 28.68 20.03 -10.32
CA TRP A 163 30.09 19.65 -10.36
C TRP A 163 30.32 18.33 -11.12
N MET A 164 29.42 17.35 -10.99
CA MET A 164 29.56 16.00 -11.58
C MET A 164 29.76 16.04 -13.10
N ILE A 165 29.12 17.00 -13.75
CA ILE A 165 29.18 17.23 -15.20
C ILE A 165 30.21 18.31 -15.50
N ALA A 166 30.21 19.41 -14.73
CA ALA A 166 31.05 20.57 -14.99
C ALA A 166 32.55 20.25 -14.97
N GLU A 167 33.03 19.49 -13.98
CA GLU A 167 34.45 19.11 -13.88
C GLU A 167 34.97 18.39 -15.14
N ARG A 168 34.08 17.65 -15.82
CA ARG A 168 34.45 16.80 -16.96
C ARG A 168 34.62 17.61 -18.23
N LEU A 169 33.84 18.69 -18.38
CA LEU A 169 33.88 19.55 -19.56
C LEU A 169 35.16 20.39 -19.61
N LEU A 170 35.67 20.64 -20.82
CA LEU A 170 36.91 21.38 -21.02
C LEU A 170 36.82 22.78 -20.40
N GLY A 171 37.56 23.00 -19.31
CA GLY A 171 37.60 24.26 -18.58
C GLY A 171 36.47 24.45 -17.57
N GLY A 172 35.55 23.49 -17.41
CA GLY A 172 34.46 23.57 -16.44
C GLY A 172 34.95 23.55 -14.99
N GLN A 173 36.05 22.84 -14.70
CA GLN A 173 36.77 22.95 -13.42
C GLN A 173 37.15 24.39 -13.07
N ALA A 174 37.50 25.23 -14.06
CA ALA A 174 37.85 26.62 -13.79
C ALA A 174 36.65 27.47 -13.38
N VAL A 175 35.45 27.15 -13.91
CA VAL A 175 34.19 27.79 -13.54
C VAL A 175 33.81 27.39 -12.12
N GLU A 176 33.89 26.09 -11.84
CA GLU A 176 33.69 25.52 -10.51
C GLU A 176 34.64 26.09 -9.46
N ASP A 177 35.94 26.08 -9.74
CA ASP A 177 36.98 26.64 -8.86
C ASP A 177 36.67 28.09 -8.49
N ALA A 178 36.21 28.88 -9.46
CA ALA A 178 35.83 30.26 -9.25
C ALA A 178 34.55 30.39 -8.39
N ALA A 179 33.52 29.59 -8.67
CA ALA A 179 32.27 29.59 -7.92
C ALA A 179 32.47 29.21 -6.44
N PHE A 180 33.24 28.15 -6.16
CA PHE A 180 33.53 27.74 -4.77
C PHE A 180 34.48 28.70 -4.05
N THR A 181 35.49 29.24 -4.73
CA THR A 181 36.48 30.11 -4.08
C THR A 181 35.95 31.52 -3.80
N PHE A 182 35.21 32.10 -4.76
CA PHE A 182 34.79 33.50 -4.72
C PHE A 182 33.28 33.69 -4.53
N GLY A 183 32.51 32.60 -4.58
CA GLY A 183 31.06 32.59 -4.50
C GLY A 183 30.39 32.60 -5.88
N PRO A 184 29.24 31.91 -6.05
CA PRO A 184 28.42 32.02 -7.25
C PRO A 184 28.04 33.49 -7.54
N GLY A 185 28.08 33.86 -8.81
CA GLY A 185 27.80 35.23 -9.28
C GLY A 185 28.91 36.27 -9.02
N SER A 186 30.04 35.88 -8.44
CA SER A 186 31.24 36.73 -8.33
C SER A 186 31.81 37.11 -9.71
N GLN A 187 32.61 38.19 -9.77
CA GLN A 187 33.24 38.59 -11.04
C GLN A 187 34.18 37.50 -11.57
N GLU A 188 34.87 36.80 -10.68
CA GLU A 188 35.74 35.68 -11.03
C GLU A 188 34.94 34.51 -11.62
N HIS A 189 33.77 34.20 -11.06
CA HIS A 189 32.86 33.19 -11.62
C HIS A 189 32.34 33.61 -13.00
N ILE A 190 31.92 34.87 -13.15
CA ILE A 190 31.46 35.42 -14.43
C ILE A 190 32.56 35.35 -15.49
N ASP A 191 33.77 35.80 -15.17
CA ASP A 191 34.92 35.80 -16.08
C ASP A 191 35.31 34.37 -16.48
N ALA A 192 35.27 33.43 -15.53
CA ALA A 192 35.57 32.02 -15.79
C ALA A 192 34.52 31.38 -16.71
N TYR A 193 33.24 31.62 -16.45
CA TYR A 193 32.13 31.14 -17.28
C TYR A 193 32.19 31.72 -18.70
N ASP A 194 32.41 33.03 -18.84
CA ASP A 194 32.47 33.69 -20.14
C ASP A 194 33.65 33.15 -20.95
N ALA A 195 34.83 33.00 -20.31
CA ALA A 195 35.99 32.38 -20.93
C ALA A 195 35.71 30.92 -21.34
N TRP A 196 35.04 30.14 -20.50
CA TRP A 196 34.65 28.75 -20.80
C TRP A 196 33.73 28.66 -22.01
N THR A 197 32.72 29.52 -22.08
CA THR A 197 31.78 29.60 -23.20
C THR A 197 32.51 29.94 -24.51
N GLU A 198 33.51 30.82 -24.46
CA GLU A 198 34.36 31.16 -25.62
C GLU A 198 35.29 30.02 -26.09
N MET A 199 35.69 29.11 -25.19
CA MET A 199 36.53 27.95 -25.55
C MET A 199 35.82 26.97 -26.49
N GLY A 200 34.48 27.02 -26.56
CA GLY A 200 33.68 26.15 -27.42
C GLY A 200 33.72 24.69 -26.96
N SER A 201 33.62 24.46 -25.65
CA SER A 201 33.54 23.11 -25.06
C SER A 201 32.30 22.34 -25.54
N ILE A 202 31.24 23.05 -25.93
CA ILE A 202 30.01 22.49 -26.49
C ILE A 202 29.73 23.17 -27.84
N LEU A 203 29.73 22.38 -28.91
CA LEU A 203 29.62 22.85 -30.28
C LEU A 203 28.37 22.27 -30.95
N VAL A 204 27.49 23.15 -31.42
CA VAL A 204 26.40 22.79 -32.32
C VAL A 204 26.97 22.63 -33.72
N LEU A 205 27.08 21.39 -34.20
CA LEU A 205 27.61 21.08 -35.53
C LEU A 205 26.50 21.13 -36.62
N SER A 206 25.28 20.76 -36.24
CA SER A 206 24.06 20.93 -37.03
C SER A 206 22.84 20.91 -36.10
N GLU A 207 21.62 21.05 -36.65
CA GLU A 207 20.38 21.06 -35.86
C GLU A 207 20.27 19.86 -34.90
N TYR A 208 20.70 18.65 -35.32
CA TYR A 208 20.61 17.44 -34.50
C TYR A 208 21.97 16.81 -34.21
N VAL A 209 23.06 17.59 -34.28
CA VAL A 209 24.40 17.08 -33.94
C VAL A 209 25.11 18.08 -33.04
N VAL A 210 25.43 17.63 -31.82
CA VAL A 210 26.15 18.39 -30.80
C VAL A 210 27.42 17.65 -30.42
N LYS A 211 28.52 18.39 -30.26
CA LYS A 211 29.80 17.85 -29.82
C LYS A 211 30.18 18.46 -28.48
N MET A 212 30.57 17.62 -27.53
CA MET A 212 31.13 18.01 -26.23
C MET A 212 32.61 17.62 -26.17
N ARG A 213 33.44 18.49 -25.60
CA ARG A 213 34.87 18.25 -25.39
C ARG A 213 35.19 18.20 -23.90
N LEU A 214 35.93 17.16 -23.49
CA LEU A 214 36.39 16.97 -22.12
C LEU A 214 37.76 17.60 -21.87
N ALA A 215 38.05 17.93 -20.61
CA ALA A 215 39.36 18.41 -20.18
C ALA A 215 40.43 17.30 -20.18
N ALA A 216 40.02 16.08 -19.86
CA ALA A 216 40.83 14.87 -19.85
C ALA A 216 39.94 13.67 -20.24
N PRO A 217 40.53 12.54 -20.71
CA PRO A 217 39.75 11.34 -20.99
C PRO A 217 39.07 10.86 -19.71
N TYR A 218 37.78 10.52 -19.80
CA TYR A 218 37.01 10.06 -18.66
C TYR A 218 36.05 8.93 -19.07
N ALA A 219 36.25 7.75 -18.52
CA ALA A 219 35.55 6.52 -18.89
C ALA A 219 34.07 6.50 -18.47
N GLY A 220 33.75 7.16 -17.35
CA GLY A 220 32.39 7.27 -16.81
C GLY A 220 31.55 8.41 -17.38
N PHE A 221 32.00 9.11 -18.43
CA PHE A 221 31.35 10.36 -18.85
C PHE A 221 29.90 10.15 -19.34
N LEU A 222 29.63 9.04 -20.04
CA LEU A 222 28.26 8.76 -20.48
C LEU A 222 27.33 8.46 -19.30
N GLN A 223 27.83 7.85 -18.23
CA GLN A 223 27.09 7.58 -17.00
C GLN A 223 26.73 8.89 -16.28
N CYS A 224 27.64 9.87 -16.27
CA CYS A 224 27.34 11.23 -15.79
C CYS A 224 26.29 11.94 -16.67
N LEU A 225 26.13 11.58 -17.94
CA LEU A 225 25.08 12.14 -18.79
C LEU A 225 23.73 11.40 -18.67
N ALA A 226 23.68 10.36 -17.84
CA ALA A 226 22.47 9.58 -17.57
C ALA A 226 21.83 9.93 -16.22
N CYS A 227 22.46 10.77 -15.40
CA CYS A 227 21.89 11.29 -14.16
C CYS A 227 20.95 12.48 -14.41
N GLN A 228 20.04 12.77 -13.47
CA GLN A 228 18.96 13.76 -13.67
C GLN A 228 19.45 15.19 -13.84
N GLU A 229 20.66 15.46 -13.39
CA GLU A 229 21.36 16.74 -13.53
C GLU A 229 21.71 17.07 -14.98
N ALA A 230 21.81 16.05 -15.83
CA ALA A 230 21.99 16.20 -17.28
C ALA A 230 20.66 16.26 -18.03
N ALA A 231 19.52 16.36 -17.35
CA ALA A 231 18.21 16.33 -17.98
C ALA A 231 17.88 17.67 -18.68
N MET A 232 17.07 17.58 -19.74
CA MET A 232 16.79 18.73 -20.61
C MET A 232 15.53 19.47 -20.14
N ILE A 233 15.68 20.74 -19.76
CA ILE A 233 14.57 21.69 -19.57
C ILE A 233 14.41 22.59 -20.80
N SER A 234 13.17 22.96 -21.15
CA SER A 234 12.86 23.78 -22.33
C SER A 234 13.50 25.18 -22.25
N PRO A 235 14.41 25.55 -23.18
CA PRO A 235 15.05 26.85 -23.16
C PRO A 235 14.11 28.03 -23.32
N THR A 236 13.16 27.92 -24.24
CA THR A 236 12.14 28.94 -24.47
C THR A 236 11.23 29.13 -23.27
N TRP A 237 10.87 28.04 -22.59
CA TRP A 237 10.00 28.10 -21.44
C TRP A 237 10.70 28.75 -20.25
N PHE A 238 11.93 28.34 -19.91
CA PHE A 238 12.61 28.94 -18.76
C PHE A 238 12.98 30.42 -19.03
N GLU A 239 13.39 30.77 -20.26
CA GLU A 239 13.66 32.16 -20.64
C GLU A 239 12.39 33.04 -20.52
N ALA A 240 11.22 32.50 -20.89
CA ALA A 240 9.95 33.22 -20.80
C ALA A 240 9.49 33.45 -19.34
N HIS A 241 9.89 32.58 -18.41
CA HIS A 241 9.50 32.63 -17.00
C HIS A 241 10.62 33.14 -16.08
N GLY A 242 11.60 33.85 -16.64
CA GLY A 242 12.72 34.46 -15.92
C GLY A 242 14.05 33.83 -16.27
N PRO A 243 14.90 34.47 -17.11
CA PRO A 243 16.24 33.96 -17.36
C PRO A 243 17.05 33.98 -16.06
N VAL A 244 17.90 32.98 -15.89
CA VAL A 244 18.83 32.93 -14.76
C VAL A 244 20.04 33.84 -15.01
N GLY A 245 20.35 34.68 -14.03
CA GLY A 245 21.63 35.38 -13.93
C GLY A 245 22.78 34.45 -13.52
N TYR A 246 23.97 35.00 -13.36
CA TYR A 246 25.13 34.24 -12.89
C TYR A 246 24.99 33.96 -11.40
N GLY A 247 25.00 32.69 -10.99
CA GLY A 247 24.80 32.32 -9.59
C GLY A 247 23.38 32.57 -9.05
N GLU A 248 22.42 32.90 -9.91
CA GLU A 248 21.03 33.19 -9.51
C GLU A 248 20.12 31.99 -9.77
N PHE A 249 19.17 31.79 -8.86
CA PHE A 249 18.14 30.76 -8.97
C PHE A 249 16.82 31.34 -9.50
N ASN A 250 15.99 30.50 -10.10
CA ASN A 250 14.64 30.88 -10.54
C ASN A 250 13.58 30.15 -9.68
N GLU A 251 12.94 30.89 -8.77
CA GLU A 251 11.89 30.38 -7.87
C GLU A 251 10.69 29.78 -8.62
N TYR A 252 10.42 30.22 -9.85
CA TYR A 252 9.36 29.63 -10.66
C TYR A 252 9.72 28.21 -11.13
N VAL A 253 10.97 28.01 -11.55
CA VAL A 253 11.49 26.70 -11.98
C VAL A 253 11.61 25.75 -10.79
N ASP A 254 11.78 26.26 -9.57
CA ASP A 254 11.81 25.43 -8.37
C ASP A 254 10.50 24.65 -8.15
N SER A 255 9.37 25.12 -8.68
CA SER A 255 8.05 24.51 -8.47
C SER A 255 7.28 24.14 -9.75
N HIS A 256 7.83 24.45 -10.93
CA HIS A 256 7.19 24.19 -12.21
C HIS A 256 8.14 23.50 -13.16
N THR A 257 7.60 22.63 -14.01
CA THR A 257 8.41 21.79 -14.89
C THR A 257 8.06 21.97 -16.36
N CYS A 258 9.05 21.82 -17.25
CA CYS A 258 8.85 21.80 -18.69
C CYS A 258 9.96 20.98 -19.35
N GLY A 259 9.79 19.66 -19.34
CA GLY A 259 10.71 18.68 -19.89
C GLY A 259 10.23 18.06 -21.20
N THR A 260 10.73 16.87 -21.50
CA THR A 260 10.35 16.05 -22.69
C THR A 260 9.72 14.72 -22.30
N GLY A 261 9.65 14.43 -21.00
CA GLY A 261 9.23 13.16 -20.43
C GLY A 261 7.73 12.85 -20.55
N PRO A 262 7.34 11.65 -20.07
CA PRO A 262 5.99 11.12 -20.20
C PRO A 262 4.93 11.81 -19.36
N TYR A 263 5.31 12.54 -18.30
CA TYR A 263 4.40 13.30 -17.46
C TYR A 263 4.82 14.77 -17.35
N MET A 264 3.90 15.58 -16.86
CA MET A 264 4.06 17.01 -16.57
C MET A 264 3.58 17.23 -15.13
N VAL A 265 4.28 18.04 -14.34
CA VAL A 265 3.74 18.47 -13.03
C VAL A 265 2.59 19.43 -13.29
N ASP A 266 1.40 19.07 -12.84
CA ASP A 266 0.19 19.89 -12.92
C ASP A 266 0.03 20.76 -11.66
N GLU A 267 0.24 20.16 -10.49
CA GLU A 267 0.16 20.84 -9.20
C GLU A 267 1.23 20.33 -8.21
N TRP A 268 1.75 21.24 -7.39
CA TRP A 268 2.51 20.89 -6.18
C TRP A 268 2.02 21.71 -4.99
N VAL A 269 1.48 21.02 -4.00
CA VAL A 269 1.17 21.55 -2.67
C VAL A 269 2.26 21.08 -1.70
N VAL A 270 3.10 22.01 -1.26
CA VAL A 270 4.25 21.71 -0.37
C VAL A 270 3.78 21.02 0.91
N GLY A 271 4.35 19.83 1.19
CA GLY A 271 3.97 19.00 2.33
C GLY A 271 2.58 18.34 2.25
N GLY A 272 1.89 18.48 1.11
CA GLY A 272 0.59 17.88 0.84
C GLY A 272 0.67 16.83 -0.26
N HIS A 273 0.76 17.26 -1.53
CA HIS A 273 0.80 16.35 -2.68
C HIS A 273 1.45 16.97 -3.92
N ILE A 274 1.85 16.11 -4.86
CA ILE A 274 2.23 16.45 -6.24
C ILE A 274 1.35 15.68 -7.20
N THR A 275 0.74 16.39 -8.15
CA THR A 275 -0.06 15.80 -9.23
C THR A 275 0.72 15.85 -10.53
N LEU A 276 0.87 14.70 -11.18
CA LEU A 276 1.47 14.55 -12.50
C LEU A 276 0.39 14.19 -13.52
N THR A 277 0.41 14.83 -14.69
CA THR A 277 -0.52 14.56 -15.80
C THR A 277 0.25 14.08 -17.02
N LYS A 278 -0.26 13.03 -17.69
CA LYS A 278 0.38 12.41 -18.87
C LYS A 278 0.60 13.44 -19.97
N ASN A 279 1.80 13.45 -20.54
CA ASN A 279 2.15 14.21 -21.72
C ASN A 279 1.47 13.61 -22.96
N PRO A 280 0.47 14.29 -23.56
CA PRO A 280 -0.29 13.75 -24.70
C PRO A 280 0.53 13.68 -26.00
N LYS A 281 1.76 14.18 -26.01
CA LYS A 281 2.67 14.19 -27.15
C LYS A 281 3.96 13.41 -26.87
N TYR A 282 3.93 12.49 -25.92
CA TYR A 282 5.13 11.78 -25.52
C TYR A 282 5.73 10.96 -26.67
N TRP A 283 6.96 11.28 -27.04
CA TRP A 283 7.58 10.81 -28.28
C TRP A 283 7.95 9.32 -28.25
N ARG A 284 8.06 8.70 -27.06
CA ARG A 284 8.38 7.27 -26.91
C ARG A 284 7.17 6.36 -26.82
N GLU A 285 5.94 6.87 -26.88
CA GLU A 285 4.72 6.06 -26.69
C GLU A 285 4.73 4.78 -27.56
N SER A 286 4.99 4.92 -28.87
CA SER A 286 5.05 3.77 -29.78
C SER A 286 6.19 2.78 -29.50
N LEU A 287 7.29 3.23 -28.89
CA LEU A 287 8.43 2.36 -28.52
C LEU A 287 8.15 1.66 -27.19
N ALA A 288 7.58 2.37 -26.21
CA ALA A 288 7.19 1.82 -24.92
C ALA A 288 6.15 0.71 -25.10
N LEU A 289 5.11 0.93 -25.91
CA LEU A 289 4.05 -0.04 -26.20
C LEU A 289 4.53 -1.34 -26.87
N GLN A 290 5.74 -1.36 -27.46
CA GLN A 290 6.33 -2.59 -28.01
C GLN A 290 6.88 -3.50 -26.91
N THR A 291 7.24 -2.94 -25.76
CA THR A 291 7.86 -3.64 -24.64
C THR A 291 6.88 -3.82 -23.48
N TYR A 292 6.02 -2.81 -23.24
CA TYR A 292 5.06 -2.71 -22.15
C TYR A 292 3.67 -2.44 -22.75
N PRO A 293 2.83 -3.47 -22.95
CA PRO A 293 1.59 -3.36 -23.71
C PRO A 293 0.58 -2.33 -23.20
N GLU A 294 0.63 -1.99 -21.91
CA GLU A 294 -0.28 -1.05 -21.24
C GLU A 294 0.41 0.30 -20.89
N SER A 295 1.60 0.55 -21.43
CA SER A 295 2.33 1.79 -21.16
C SER A 295 1.50 3.04 -21.47
N GLY A 296 1.50 3.98 -20.52
CA GLY A 296 0.76 5.23 -20.64
C GLY A 296 -0.75 5.09 -20.48
N SER A 297 -1.25 4.01 -19.86
CA SER A 297 -2.66 3.90 -19.47
C SER A 297 -3.03 4.81 -18.30
N ILE A 298 -2.06 5.11 -17.42
CA ILE A 298 -2.20 6.02 -16.28
C ILE A 298 -2.06 7.46 -16.79
N HIS A 299 -3.15 8.23 -16.72
CA HIS A 299 -3.21 9.63 -17.12
C HIS A 299 -2.81 10.58 -16.00
N THR A 300 -3.15 10.25 -14.77
CA THR A 300 -2.86 11.09 -13.60
C THR A 300 -2.10 10.28 -12.56
N VAL A 301 -1.10 10.88 -11.92
CA VAL A 301 -0.42 10.31 -10.76
C VAL A 301 -0.47 11.32 -9.62
N VAL A 302 -1.01 10.92 -8.47
CA VAL A 302 -1.09 11.75 -7.27
C VAL A 302 -0.14 11.19 -6.22
N ILE A 303 0.93 11.91 -5.94
CA ILE A 303 1.93 11.54 -4.94
C ILE A 303 1.64 12.34 -3.67
N ARG A 304 1.18 11.68 -2.61
CA ARG A 304 0.78 12.31 -1.34
C ARG A 304 1.89 12.21 -0.31
N THR A 305 2.18 13.30 0.38
CA THR A 305 3.04 13.31 1.57
C THR A 305 2.19 12.98 2.79
N VAL A 306 2.36 11.77 3.31
CA VAL A 306 1.70 11.26 4.51
C VAL A 306 2.81 10.82 5.47
N GLU A 307 3.11 11.62 6.49
CA GLU A 307 4.26 11.37 7.39
C GLU A 307 4.04 10.17 8.32
N ASP A 308 2.79 9.95 8.79
CA ASP A 308 2.45 8.84 9.69
C ASP A 308 2.41 7.50 8.95
N PHE A 309 3.18 6.51 9.43
CA PHE A 309 3.25 5.20 8.79
C PHE A 309 1.96 4.38 8.95
N GLU A 310 1.27 4.46 10.08
CA GLU A 310 0.03 3.71 10.30
C GLU A 310 -1.09 4.21 9.38
N GLU A 311 -1.10 5.52 9.08
CA GLU A 311 -1.98 6.10 8.07
C GLU A 311 -1.67 5.59 6.65
N ARG A 312 -0.39 5.65 6.21
CA ARG A 312 0.00 5.10 4.88
C ARG A 312 -0.36 3.63 4.73
N LYS A 313 -0.10 2.84 5.78
CA LYS A 313 -0.43 1.42 5.84
C LYS A 313 -1.92 1.19 5.71
N LEU A 314 -2.75 1.94 6.45
CA LEU A 314 -4.20 1.85 6.31
C LEU A 314 -4.67 2.23 4.90
N ASN A 315 -4.09 3.28 4.31
CA ASN A 315 -4.47 3.75 2.99
C ASN A 315 -4.22 2.70 1.90
N VAL A 316 -3.04 2.06 1.88
CA VAL A 316 -2.73 1.04 0.86
C VAL A 316 -3.57 -0.24 1.05
N LEU A 317 -3.76 -0.68 2.29
CA LEU A 317 -4.56 -1.88 2.61
C LEU A 317 -6.05 -1.68 2.31
N SER A 318 -6.59 -0.48 2.55
CA SER A 318 -7.99 -0.13 2.25
C SER A 318 -8.26 0.20 0.79
N GLY A 319 -7.23 0.42 -0.02
CA GLY A 319 -7.37 0.84 -1.42
C GLY A 319 -7.43 2.35 -1.65
N GLN A 320 -7.27 3.16 -0.61
CA GLN A 320 -7.14 4.62 -0.72
C GLN A 320 -5.78 5.09 -1.28
N SER A 321 -4.80 4.19 -1.36
CA SER A 321 -3.51 4.41 -2.03
C SER A 321 -3.15 3.15 -2.82
N ASP A 322 -2.51 3.32 -3.98
CA ASP A 322 -2.12 2.21 -4.85
C ASP A 322 -0.70 1.71 -4.55
N GLY A 323 0.20 2.61 -4.15
CA GLY A 323 1.54 2.29 -3.69
C GLY A 323 1.91 3.14 -2.49
N CYS A 324 2.81 2.65 -1.63
CA CYS A 324 3.29 3.49 -0.53
C CYS A 324 4.75 3.26 -0.15
N HIS A 325 5.35 4.28 0.47
CA HIS A 325 6.61 4.12 1.18
C HIS A 325 6.39 3.32 2.48
N TRP A 326 6.83 2.07 2.44
CA TRP A 326 6.81 1.15 3.58
C TRP A 326 8.20 1.09 4.24
N PRO A 327 8.37 1.49 5.51
CA PRO A 327 9.65 1.43 6.18
C PRO A 327 10.16 -0.01 6.32
N ARG A 328 11.45 -0.23 6.05
CA ARG A 328 12.09 -1.56 6.19
C ARG A 328 11.98 -2.15 7.59
N ALA A 329 11.99 -1.31 8.62
CA ALA A 329 11.81 -1.74 10.00
C ALA A 329 10.47 -2.47 10.21
N ASN A 330 9.48 -2.22 9.36
CA ASN A 330 8.16 -2.81 9.38
C ASN A 330 7.95 -3.86 8.26
N ALA A 331 9.01 -4.29 7.57
CA ALA A 331 8.89 -5.19 6.41
C ALA A 331 8.17 -6.52 6.75
N LEU A 332 8.44 -7.07 7.95
CA LEU A 332 7.83 -8.33 8.41
C LEU A 332 6.33 -8.24 8.70
N GLU A 333 5.74 -7.03 8.69
CA GLU A 333 4.29 -6.86 8.82
C GLU A 333 3.53 -7.17 7.53
N ILE A 334 4.22 -7.16 6.37
CA ILE A 334 3.60 -7.39 5.06
C ILE A 334 4.34 -8.43 4.20
N TRP A 335 5.56 -8.82 4.58
CA TRP A 335 6.38 -9.78 3.83
C TRP A 335 6.78 -10.98 4.68
N ASP A 336 6.58 -12.19 4.14
CA ASP A 336 7.13 -13.43 4.69
C ASP A 336 8.51 -13.72 4.06
N PRO A 337 9.63 -13.49 4.76
CA PRO A 337 10.96 -13.73 4.22
C PRO A 337 11.27 -15.23 4.04
N VAL A 338 10.53 -16.13 4.69
CA VAL A 338 10.73 -17.58 4.57
C VAL A 338 9.93 -18.14 3.39
N GLY A 339 8.68 -17.71 3.26
CA GLY A 339 7.80 -18.07 2.15
C GLY A 339 8.13 -17.36 0.83
N GLY A 340 8.78 -16.19 0.90
CA GLY A 340 9.10 -15.37 -0.26
C GLY A 340 7.86 -14.78 -0.92
N GLN A 341 6.87 -14.38 -0.12
CA GLN A 341 5.57 -13.91 -0.59
C GLN A 341 4.97 -12.84 0.34
N SER A 342 4.08 -12.02 -0.19
CA SER A 342 3.28 -11.09 0.60
C SER A 342 2.42 -11.84 1.62
N LEU A 343 2.22 -11.25 2.79
CA LEU A 343 1.29 -11.72 3.82
C LEU A 343 -0.16 -11.39 3.50
N ASP A 344 -0.38 -10.43 2.60
CA ASP A 344 -1.70 -10.00 2.11
C ASP A 344 -1.83 -10.29 0.60
N PRO A 345 -2.84 -11.07 0.15
CA PRO A 345 -3.00 -11.41 -1.25
C PRO A 345 -3.36 -10.22 -2.16
N ASP A 346 -3.86 -9.12 -1.60
CA ASP A 346 -4.19 -7.89 -2.34
C ASP A 346 -3.01 -6.91 -2.41
N ILE A 347 -1.84 -7.30 -1.90
CA ILE A 347 -0.61 -6.51 -1.88
C ILE A 347 0.52 -7.26 -2.58
N SER A 348 1.20 -6.57 -3.50
CA SER A 348 2.46 -6.97 -4.11
C SER A 348 3.63 -6.35 -3.37
N VAL A 349 4.60 -7.19 -2.97
CA VAL A 349 5.86 -6.75 -2.39
C VAL A 349 6.99 -7.06 -3.38
N TYR A 350 7.68 -6.03 -3.86
CA TYR A 350 8.84 -6.17 -4.75
C TYR A 350 10.11 -6.01 -3.91
N THR A 351 10.87 -7.10 -3.75
CA THR A 351 12.04 -7.12 -2.87
C THR A 351 13.11 -8.10 -3.34
N GLY A 352 14.33 -7.95 -2.79
CA GLY A 352 15.44 -8.89 -2.96
C GLY A 352 16.48 -8.47 -4.00
N GLU A 353 16.21 -7.45 -4.81
CA GLU A 353 17.19 -6.92 -5.76
C GLU A 353 18.21 -6.04 -5.03
N PRO A 354 19.53 -6.18 -5.26
CA PRO A 354 20.53 -5.38 -4.56
C PRO A 354 20.48 -3.91 -4.96
N SER A 355 20.37 -2.99 -3.99
CA SER A 355 20.56 -1.56 -4.24
C SER A 355 22.04 -1.24 -4.43
N TYR A 356 22.37 -0.10 -5.01
CA TYR A 356 23.77 0.34 -5.04
C TYR A 356 24.19 1.09 -3.78
N THR A 357 23.34 1.20 -2.77
CA THR A 357 23.73 1.84 -1.52
C THR A 357 24.71 0.97 -0.73
N THR A 358 25.82 1.54 -0.29
CA THR A 358 26.79 0.86 0.58
C THR A 358 26.89 1.59 1.91
N MET A 359 26.84 0.86 3.03
CA MET A 359 27.05 1.39 4.38
C MET A 359 28.29 0.79 5.03
N ALA A 360 29.02 1.62 5.78
CA ALA A 360 30.24 1.24 6.48
C ALA A 360 30.43 2.03 7.78
N LEU A 361 31.17 1.47 8.73
CA LEU A 361 31.79 2.28 9.80
C LEU A 361 33.14 2.79 9.30
N ALA A 362 33.26 4.10 9.15
CA ALA A 362 34.50 4.80 8.87
C ALA A 362 35.29 4.95 10.18
N ILE A 363 36.52 4.45 10.22
CA ILE A 363 37.40 4.51 11.39
C ILE A 363 38.35 5.67 11.20
N ASN A 364 38.44 6.60 12.15
CA ASN A 364 39.30 7.78 12.04
C ASN A 364 40.78 7.45 12.36
N LEU A 365 41.69 7.79 11.44
CA LEU A 365 43.14 7.60 11.55
C LEU A 365 43.88 8.92 11.85
N HIS A 366 43.21 10.08 11.83
CA HIS A 366 43.83 11.34 12.21
C HIS A 366 44.26 11.31 13.67
N ASP A 367 45.41 11.92 13.95
CA ASP A 367 45.77 12.32 15.30
C ASP A 367 44.66 13.24 15.87
N GLN A 368 44.40 13.12 17.17
CA GLN A 368 43.22 13.73 17.78
C GLN A 368 43.54 14.52 19.04
N TYR A 369 42.63 15.39 19.46
CA TYR A 369 42.70 16.03 20.77
C TYR A 369 42.09 15.12 21.84
N ASN A 370 42.86 14.79 22.87
CA ASN A 370 42.33 14.06 24.03
C ASN A 370 41.45 14.96 24.94
N LEU A 371 40.84 14.37 25.98
CA LEU A 371 39.97 15.08 26.94
C LEU A 371 40.64 16.24 27.69
N SER A 372 41.97 16.37 27.63
CA SER A 372 42.72 17.50 28.20
C SER A 372 43.10 18.57 27.14
N GLY A 373 42.62 18.44 25.91
CA GLY A 373 42.91 19.34 24.80
C GLY A 373 44.34 19.20 24.24
N VAL A 374 44.99 18.05 24.45
CA VAL A 374 46.34 17.77 23.94
C VAL A 374 46.22 16.91 22.68
N PHE A 375 46.95 17.28 21.63
CA PHE A 375 47.03 16.52 20.39
C PHE A 375 47.87 15.25 20.61
N VAL A 376 47.28 14.08 20.35
CA VAL A 376 47.82 12.75 20.65
C VAL A 376 47.55 11.79 19.48
N GLU A 377 48.32 10.70 19.41
CA GLU A 377 48.09 9.66 18.41
C GLU A 377 46.75 8.98 18.66
N ASN A 378 45.96 8.79 17.60
CA ASN A 378 44.70 8.07 17.71
C ASN A 378 44.96 6.57 17.81
N PRO A 379 44.38 5.84 18.80
CA PRO A 379 44.55 4.40 18.91
C PRO A 379 44.25 3.63 17.62
N PHE A 380 43.31 4.14 16.81
CA PHE A 380 42.93 3.55 15.53
C PHE A 380 43.89 3.84 14.37
N ALA A 381 44.96 4.64 14.56
CA ALA A 381 46.07 4.70 13.62
C ALA A 381 46.73 3.30 13.46
N SER A 382 46.69 2.47 14.50
CA SER A 382 47.13 1.07 14.45
C SER A 382 46.25 0.22 13.53
N LYS A 383 46.84 -0.31 12.44
CA LYS A 383 46.19 -1.27 11.54
C LYS A 383 45.74 -2.52 12.28
N ASP A 384 46.56 -3.05 13.18
CA ASP A 384 46.25 -4.27 13.95
C ASP A 384 45.02 -4.06 14.85
N LEU A 385 44.81 -2.86 15.41
CA LEU A 385 43.59 -2.57 16.18
C LEU A 385 42.36 -2.56 15.25
N ARG A 386 42.47 -1.95 14.07
CA ARG A 386 41.36 -1.92 13.10
C ARG A 386 40.99 -3.33 12.63
N GLU A 387 41.97 -4.17 12.33
CA GLU A 387 41.75 -5.59 12.04
C GLU A 387 41.05 -6.32 13.20
N ALA A 388 41.50 -6.07 14.44
CA ALA A 388 40.88 -6.67 15.63
C ALA A 388 39.40 -6.30 15.73
N CYS A 389 39.07 -5.02 15.55
CA CYS A 389 37.68 -4.54 15.53
C CYS A 389 36.86 -5.17 14.41
N SER A 390 37.41 -5.29 13.19
CA SER A 390 36.71 -5.91 12.06
C SER A 390 36.40 -7.39 12.31
N TYR A 391 37.37 -8.18 12.82
CA TYR A 391 37.15 -9.59 13.16
C TYR A 391 36.23 -9.79 14.36
N ALA A 392 36.05 -8.78 15.23
CA ALA A 392 35.18 -8.88 16.41
C ALA A 392 33.77 -8.35 16.17
N PHE A 393 33.48 -7.73 15.02
CA PHE A 393 32.18 -7.16 14.72
C PHE A 393 31.17 -8.25 14.32
N ASP A 394 29.98 -8.25 14.93
CA ASP A 394 28.90 -9.18 14.59
C ASP A 394 28.01 -8.62 13.48
N TYR A 395 28.46 -8.80 12.25
CA TYR A 395 27.76 -8.32 11.06
C TYR A 395 26.40 -8.97 10.82
N ALA A 396 26.21 -10.23 11.23
CA ALA A 396 24.93 -10.92 11.05
C ALA A 396 23.88 -10.30 11.96
N SER A 397 24.22 -10.11 13.24
CA SER A 397 23.35 -9.40 14.18
C SER A 397 23.03 -7.98 13.75
N PHE A 398 24.00 -7.27 13.15
CA PHE A 398 23.74 -5.94 12.57
C PHE A 398 22.73 -5.99 11.43
N ILE A 399 22.90 -6.88 10.44
CA ILE A 399 21.97 -6.98 9.30
C ILE A 399 20.56 -7.38 9.76
N ASP A 400 20.46 -8.29 10.72
CA ASP A 400 19.18 -8.73 11.28
C ASP A 400 18.48 -7.59 12.04
N SER A 401 19.19 -6.82 12.86
CA SER A 401 18.57 -5.71 13.61
C SER A 401 18.24 -4.50 12.74
N ALA A 402 19.17 -4.11 11.86
CA ALA A 402 19.08 -2.93 11.00
C ALA A 402 18.11 -3.08 9.83
N TRP A 403 18.09 -4.26 9.21
CA TRP A 403 17.40 -4.50 7.94
C TRP A 403 16.52 -5.74 7.93
N GLN A 404 16.30 -6.41 9.07
CA GLN A 404 15.46 -7.61 9.16
C GLN A 404 15.90 -8.70 8.15
N GLY A 405 17.21 -8.81 7.91
CA GLY A 405 17.78 -9.74 6.93
C GLY A 405 17.74 -9.28 5.47
N GLN A 406 17.18 -8.11 5.16
CA GLN A 406 17.02 -7.56 3.80
C GLN A 406 18.24 -6.73 3.33
N ALA A 407 19.44 -7.27 3.53
CA ALA A 407 20.67 -6.67 3.04
C ALA A 407 21.72 -7.74 2.72
N LEU A 408 22.56 -7.46 1.73
CA LEU A 408 23.78 -8.20 1.48
C LEU A 408 24.87 -7.71 2.43
N ARG A 409 25.74 -8.62 2.87
CA ARG A 409 26.95 -8.30 3.65
C ARG A 409 27.90 -7.46 2.80
N GLY A 410 28.35 -6.33 3.35
CA GLY A 410 29.28 -5.43 2.66
C GLY A 410 30.65 -6.08 2.51
N GLN A 411 31.15 -6.15 1.27
CA GLN A 411 32.47 -6.74 0.99
C GLN A 411 33.58 -5.67 0.89
N GLY A 412 33.23 -4.49 0.39
CA GLY A 412 34.17 -3.44 0.07
C GLY A 412 33.46 -2.15 -0.34
N PRO A 413 34.17 -1.20 -0.97
CA PRO A 413 33.59 0.09 -1.35
C PRO A 413 32.62 0.01 -2.53
N LEU A 414 32.65 -1.04 -3.36
CA LEU A 414 31.74 -1.19 -4.49
C LEU A 414 30.56 -2.11 -4.14
N PRO A 415 29.30 -1.70 -4.40
CA PRO A 415 28.14 -2.55 -4.22
C PRO A 415 28.13 -3.71 -5.23
N SER A 416 27.59 -4.86 -4.81
CA SER A 416 27.30 -6.00 -5.66
C SER A 416 26.40 -5.59 -6.84
N GLY A 417 26.70 -6.10 -8.03
CA GLY A 417 26.00 -5.78 -9.28
C GLY A 417 26.61 -4.64 -10.09
N MET A 418 27.39 -3.75 -9.46
CA MET A 418 28.08 -2.67 -10.16
C MET A 418 29.27 -3.19 -10.99
N PHE A 419 29.51 -2.57 -12.14
CA PHE A 419 30.70 -2.84 -12.97
C PHE A 419 31.98 -2.77 -12.12
N GLY A 420 32.84 -3.78 -12.19
CA GLY A 420 34.12 -3.80 -11.47
C GLY A 420 34.05 -4.24 -10.00
N HIS A 421 32.88 -4.57 -9.45
CA HIS A 421 32.78 -5.27 -8.16
C HIS A 421 33.55 -6.60 -8.20
N ASP A 422 34.29 -6.92 -7.13
CA ASP A 422 35.03 -8.18 -7.01
C ASP A 422 34.35 -9.14 -6.04
N ASP A 423 33.59 -10.11 -6.56
CA ASP A 423 32.88 -11.13 -5.77
C ASP A 423 33.82 -12.02 -4.91
N ASN A 424 35.13 -11.98 -5.16
CA ASN A 424 36.14 -12.76 -4.44
C ASN A 424 36.99 -11.91 -3.49
N LEU A 425 36.61 -10.65 -3.28
CA LEU A 425 37.31 -9.75 -2.37
C LEU A 425 37.36 -10.36 -0.96
N PHE A 426 38.50 -10.23 -0.29
CA PHE A 426 38.64 -10.68 1.09
C PHE A 426 37.63 -9.96 2.01
N MET A 427 37.05 -10.69 2.96
CA MET A 427 36.11 -10.14 3.94
C MET A 427 36.55 -10.52 5.35
N TYR A 428 36.42 -9.59 6.28
CA TYR A 428 36.55 -9.89 7.71
C TYR A 428 35.27 -10.57 8.18
N ASP A 429 35.40 -11.80 8.70
CA ASP A 429 34.32 -12.53 9.35
C ASP A 429 34.47 -12.47 10.87
N LEU A 430 33.35 -12.61 11.59
CA LEU A 430 33.37 -12.70 13.05
C LEU A 430 34.21 -13.92 13.48
N ASP A 431 35.43 -13.65 13.93
CA ASP A 431 36.39 -14.63 14.45
C ASP A 431 37.12 -14.01 15.65
N LEU A 432 36.63 -14.31 16.85
CA LEU A 432 37.18 -13.77 18.09
C LEU A 432 38.64 -14.16 18.32
N GLN A 433 39.11 -15.30 17.80
CA GLN A 433 40.51 -15.69 17.98
C GLN A 433 41.42 -14.84 17.11
N LEU A 434 41.07 -14.64 15.83
CA LEU A 434 41.80 -13.73 14.94
C LEU A 434 41.77 -12.28 15.44
N ALA A 435 40.63 -11.86 16.00
CA ALA A 435 40.49 -10.56 16.64
C ALA A 435 41.45 -10.37 17.83
N VAL A 436 41.54 -11.39 18.70
CA VAL A 436 42.46 -11.38 19.86
C VAL A 436 43.92 -11.40 19.42
N ASP A 437 44.26 -12.20 18.39
CA ASP A 437 45.61 -12.24 17.85
C ASP A 437 46.02 -10.87 17.26
N ALA A 438 45.11 -10.17 16.57
CA ALA A 438 45.32 -8.82 16.07
C ALA A 438 45.43 -7.79 17.20
N TRP A 439 44.54 -7.84 18.20
CA TRP A 439 44.62 -7.01 19.40
C TRP A 439 45.97 -7.15 20.10
N ASN A 440 46.47 -8.37 20.26
CA ASN A 440 47.74 -8.63 20.90
C ASN A 440 48.92 -8.03 20.11
N ARG A 441 48.90 -8.11 18.77
CA ARG A 441 49.89 -7.42 17.93
C ARG A 441 49.84 -5.90 18.09
N ALA A 442 48.63 -5.33 18.20
CA ALA A 442 48.46 -3.91 18.45
C ALA A 442 49.05 -3.51 19.81
N MET A 443 48.79 -4.30 20.87
CA MET A 443 49.35 -4.10 22.21
C MET A 443 50.88 -4.16 22.22
N GLU A 444 51.47 -5.13 21.52
CA GLU A 444 52.94 -5.23 21.35
C GLU A 444 53.53 -4.03 20.59
N SER A 445 52.76 -3.46 19.68
CA SER A 445 53.17 -2.35 18.81
C SER A 445 52.85 -0.95 19.36
N GLY A 446 52.40 -0.85 20.61
CA GLY A 446 52.25 0.43 21.31
C GLY A 446 50.81 0.88 21.60
N LEU A 447 49.79 0.05 21.34
CA LEU A 447 48.38 0.39 21.61
C LEU A 447 48.14 0.84 23.06
N ASP A 448 48.76 0.17 24.05
CA ASP A 448 48.60 0.55 25.46
C ASP A 448 49.05 1.99 25.75
N THR A 449 50.05 2.48 25.00
CA THR A 449 50.52 3.87 25.11
C THR A 449 49.52 4.84 24.50
N ALA A 450 49.01 4.55 23.30
CA ALA A 450 47.97 5.36 22.67
C ALA A 450 46.68 5.41 23.52
N LEU A 451 46.27 4.27 24.08
CA LEU A 451 45.13 4.22 25.01
C LEU A 451 45.39 5.06 26.26
N ALA A 452 46.60 5.05 26.83
CA ALA A 452 46.94 5.88 27.96
C ALA A 452 46.85 7.38 27.66
N GLU A 453 47.22 7.80 26.45
CA GLU A 453 47.10 9.19 25.97
C GLU A 453 45.64 9.63 25.78
N SER A 454 44.75 8.67 25.47
CA SER A 454 43.30 8.82 25.44
C SER A 454 42.62 8.56 26.80
N PHE A 455 43.37 8.50 27.91
CA PHE A 455 42.86 8.22 29.27
C PHE A 455 42.14 6.87 29.42
N TYR A 456 42.42 5.91 28.55
CA TYR A 456 41.72 4.63 28.45
C TYR A 456 40.20 4.82 28.26
N CYS A 457 39.80 5.88 27.55
CA CYS A 457 38.41 6.17 27.23
C CYS A 457 38.22 6.25 25.71
N LEU A 458 37.26 5.50 25.18
CA LEU A 458 36.81 5.57 23.79
C LEU A 458 35.35 6.03 23.76
N ASN A 459 35.12 7.27 23.35
CA ASN A 459 33.78 7.82 23.21
C ASN A 459 33.34 7.72 21.75
N LEU A 460 32.25 7.02 21.52
CA LEU A 460 31.61 6.85 20.21
C LEU A 460 30.36 7.70 20.19
N TYR A 461 30.17 8.47 19.13
CA TYR A 461 29.07 9.44 19.04
C TYR A 461 28.17 9.10 17.86
N TYR A 462 26.86 9.26 18.04
CA TYR A 462 25.88 9.20 16.96
C TYR A 462 24.87 10.34 17.07
N THR A 463 24.07 10.53 16.03
CA THR A 463 22.98 11.51 16.00
C THR A 463 21.69 10.84 15.55
N VAL A 464 20.55 11.25 16.12
CA VAL A 464 19.22 10.74 15.76
C VAL A 464 18.50 11.79 14.92
N ARG A 465 17.95 11.37 13.78
CA ARG A 465 17.03 12.22 12.98
C ARG A 465 15.59 11.70 13.06
N ASP A 466 15.45 10.39 13.10
CA ASP A 466 14.20 9.65 13.21
C ASP A 466 14.47 8.29 13.86
N GLU A 467 13.41 7.55 14.20
CA GLU A 467 13.50 6.26 14.89
C GLU A 467 14.21 5.18 14.05
N ALA A 468 14.04 5.19 12.73
CA ALA A 468 14.67 4.21 11.83
C ALA A 468 16.19 4.42 11.75
N THR A 469 16.65 5.68 11.69
CA THR A 469 18.07 6.04 11.69
C THR A 469 18.71 5.88 13.07
N ARG A 470 17.92 5.92 14.15
CA ARG A 470 18.39 5.59 15.51
C ARG A 470 18.89 4.16 15.57
N VAL A 471 18.06 3.20 15.15
CA VAL A 471 18.40 1.76 15.16
C VAL A 471 19.71 1.52 14.40
N LEU A 472 19.84 2.05 13.18
CA LEU A 472 21.05 1.89 12.36
C LEU A 472 22.33 2.40 13.04
N ARG A 473 22.26 3.59 13.66
CA ARG A 473 23.43 4.27 14.21
C ARG A 473 23.81 3.80 15.62
N GLU A 474 22.82 3.56 16.46
CA GLU A 474 23.04 3.07 17.81
C GLU A 474 23.51 1.61 17.80
N ASP A 475 22.86 0.75 17.01
CA ASP A 475 23.21 -0.69 16.95
C ASP A 475 24.62 -0.89 16.39
N SER A 476 24.98 -0.17 15.32
CA SER A 476 26.31 -0.30 14.71
C SER A 476 27.43 0.06 15.69
N LEU A 477 27.30 1.15 16.45
CA LEU A 477 28.30 1.53 17.46
C LEU A 477 28.27 0.63 18.70
N SER A 478 27.09 0.15 19.10
CA SER A 478 26.93 -0.76 20.22
C SER A 478 27.53 -2.14 19.93
N LEU A 479 27.36 -2.66 18.72
CA LEU A 479 28.00 -3.90 18.26
C LEU A 479 29.51 -3.74 18.12
N PHE A 480 29.98 -2.58 17.64
CA PHE A 480 31.41 -2.25 17.62
C PHE A 480 32.03 -2.27 19.02
N LYS A 481 31.36 -1.63 20.00
CA LYS A 481 31.76 -1.69 21.42
C LYS A 481 31.76 -3.12 21.94
N ALA A 482 30.70 -3.87 21.71
CA ALA A 482 30.56 -5.26 22.19
C ALA A 482 31.67 -6.17 21.64
N GLY A 483 32.11 -5.94 20.40
CA GLY A 483 33.25 -6.63 19.80
C GLY A 483 34.54 -6.41 20.60
N ILE A 484 34.87 -5.16 20.94
CA ILE A 484 36.07 -4.85 21.75
C ILE A 484 35.96 -5.46 23.16
N GLU A 485 34.79 -5.38 23.79
CA GLU A 485 34.55 -5.99 25.10
C GLU A 485 34.67 -7.53 25.07
N ALA A 486 34.27 -8.17 23.96
CA ALA A 486 34.42 -9.60 23.74
C ALA A 486 35.90 -9.99 23.59
N ILE A 487 36.70 -9.20 22.86
CA ILE A 487 38.16 -9.37 22.79
C ILE A 487 38.75 -9.30 24.21
N LEU A 488 38.46 -8.24 24.97
CA LEU A 488 39.00 -8.04 26.32
C LEU A 488 38.58 -9.11 27.32
N SER A 489 37.42 -9.74 27.11
CA SER A 489 36.92 -10.85 27.93
C SER A 489 37.54 -12.20 27.56
N HIS A 490 38.23 -12.29 26.42
CA HIS A 490 38.88 -13.52 25.98
C HIS A 490 40.12 -13.83 26.82
N PRO A 491 40.35 -15.09 27.24
CA PRO A 491 41.46 -15.45 28.14
C PRO A 491 42.86 -15.19 27.57
N ASP A 492 43.00 -15.19 26.24
CA ASP A 492 44.27 -14.99 25.55
C ASP A 492 44.57 -13.52 25.21
N ALA A 493 43.65 -12.60 25.53
CA ALA A 493 43.84 -11.18 25.25
C ALA A 493 44.81 -10.52 26.25
N VAL A 494 45.80 -9.82 25.72
CA VAL A 494 46.71 -8.96 26.48
C VAL A 494 45.92 -7.76 27.00
N GLN A 495 45.82 -7.67 28.32
CA GLN A 495 45.03 -6.64 28.97
C GLN A 495 45.75 -5.28 28.95
N PRO A 496 45.03 -4.17 28.73
CA PRO A 496 45.58 -2.82 28.89
C PRO A 496 45.99 -2.55 30.34
N SER A 497 46.93 -1.62 30.53
CA SER A 497 47.48 -1.27 31.84
C SER A 497 46.44 -0.65 32.80
N GLN A 498 45.34 -0.13 32.27
CA GLN A 498 44.13 0.27 33.02
C GLN A 498 42.89 -0.27 32.29
N PRO A 499 41.76 -0.45 32.99
CA PRO A 499 40.49 -0.82 32.35
C PRO A 499 40.11 0.18 31.25
N LEU A 500 39.76 -0.34 30.08
CA LEU A 500 39.26 0.46 28.96
C LEU A 500 37.77 0.77 29.17
N ASP A 501 37.42 2.04 29.12
CA ASP A 501 36.04 2.52 29.20
C ASP A 501 35.54 2.92 27.80
N ILE A 502 34.52 2.22 27.29
CA ILE A 502 33.94 2.45 25.96
C ILE A 502 32.50 2.92 26.14
N GLN A 503 32.20 4.11 25.64
CA GLN A 503 30.90 4.74 25.82
C GLN A 503 30.31 5.12 24.46
N VAL A 504 29.00 4.90 24.31
CA VAL A 504 28.22 5.30 23.12
C VAL A 504 27.29 6.42 23.56
N PHE A 505 27.37 7.57 22.89
CA PHE A 505 26.62 8.78 23.23
C PHE A 505 25.80 9.26 22.04
N GLU A 506 24.54 9.54 22.31
CA GLU A 506 23.71 10.34 21.42
C GLU A 506 24.10 11.82 21.55
N LEU A 507 24.28 12.49 20.41
CA LEU A 507 24.52 13.93 20.31
C LEU A 507 23.46 14.59 19.42
N GLU A 508 23.10 15.82 19.81
CA GLU A 508 22.40 16.76 18.95
C GLU A 508 23.23 17.07 17.69
N LEU A 509 22.56 17.33 16.56
CA LEU A 509 23.23 17.49 15.26
C LEU A 509 24.34 18.54 15.28
N ALA A 510 24.13 19.68 15.96
CA ALA A 510 25.11 20.76 16.05
C ALA A 510 26.39 20.32 16.77
N ASP A 511 26.25 19.58 17.88
CA ASP A 511 27.39 19.05 18.63
C ASP A 511 28.09 17.96 17.82
N TYR A 512 27.33 17.03 17.21
CA TYR A 512 27.86 16.00 16.34
C TYR A 512 28.73 16.59 15.21
N LEU A 513 28.26 17.64 14.53
CA LEU A 513 29.01 18.34 13.50
C LEU A 513 30.24 19.07 14.06
N ALA A 514 30.15 19.68 15.24
CA ALA A 514 31.29 20.32 15.89
C ALA A 514 32.40 19.30 16.19
N TYR A 515 32.07 18.15 16.78
CA TYR A 515 33.03 17.06 17.01
C TYR A 515 33.63 16.51 15.71
N ARG A 516 32.89 16.56 14.58
CA ARG A 516 33.42 16.21 13.25
C ARG A 516 34.44 17.23 12.77
N GLY A 517 34.14 18.53 12.92
CA GLY A 517 35.09 19.60 12.59
C GLY A 517 36.36 19.59 13.45
N TYR A 518 36.32 18.98 14.63
CA TYR A 518 37.49 18.75 15.50
C TYR A 518 38.18 17.40 15.26
N GLU A 519 37.79 16.64 14.23
CA GLU A 519 38.35 15.32 13.92
C GLU A 519 38.29 14.36 15.13
N SER A 520 37.29 14.55 16.00
CA SER A 520 37.20 13.87 17.31
C SER A 520 36.23 12.69 17.32
N HIS A 521 35.58 12.38 16.20
CA HIS A 521 34.84 11.13 16.05
C HIS A 521 35.83 9.99 15.80
N LEU A 522 35.84 8.99 16.67
CA LEU A 522 36.69 7.81 16.52
C LEU A 522 36.19 6.88 15.41
N VAL A 523 34.87 6.68 15.36
CA VAL A 523 34.18 5.80 14.41
C VAL A 523 32.88 6.48 14.01
N MET A 524 32.57 6.45 12.72
CA MET A 524 31.38 7.11 12.15
C MET A 524 30.64 6.15 11.22
N LEU A 525 29.31 6.06 11.36
CA LEU A 525 28.50 5.44 10.32
C LEU A 525 28.48 6.35 9.09
N VAL A 526 28.92 5.82 7.95
CA VAL A 526 28.88 6.47 6.63
C VAL A 526 28.10 5.58 5.66
N GLY A 527 27.49 6.19 4.66
CA GLY A 527 26.81 5.48 3.60
C GLY A 527 26.74 6.31 2.33
N TRP A 528 26.78 5.64 1.18
CA TRP A 528 26.77 6.27 -0.13
C TRP A 528 25.80 5.55 -1.05
N ALA A 529 24.95 6.32 -1.74
CA ALA A 529 24.14 5.87 -2.86
C ALA A 529 24.76 6.44 -4.15
N PRO A 530 24.65 5.76 -5.29
CA PRO A 530 25.37 6.18 -6.49
C PRO A 530 24.74 7.44 -7.09
N ASP A 531 25.56 8.43 -7.44
CA ASP A 531 25.08 9.54 -8.28
C ASP A 531 24.98 9.09 -9.76
N TYR A 532 25.90 8.19 -10.17
CA TYR A 532 25.95 7.52 -11.46
C TYR A 532 26.60 6.14 -11.33
N ALA A 533 26.27 5.20 -12.22
CA ALA A 533 26.68 3.80 -12.12
C ALA A 533 28.10 3.55 -12.66
N ASP A 534 29.11 4.14 -12.04
CA ASP A 534 30.52 3.90 -12.34
C ASP A 534 31.35 3.78 -11.05
N PRO A 535 32.33 2.87 -10.97
CA PRO A 535 33.20 2.73 -9.80
C PRO A 535 33.87 3.99 -9.31
N ASP A 536 34.17 4.96 -10.18
CA ASP A 536 34.76 6.24 -9.77
C ASP A 536 33.92 6.94 -8.69
N ASN A 537 32.58 6.82 -8.78
CA ASN A 537 31.65 7.43 -7.83
C ASN A 537 31.73 6.83 -6.41
N TYR A 538 32.40 5.70 -6.22
CA TYR A 538 32.67 5.10 -4.91
C TYR A 538 34.14 5.12 -4.56
N LEU A 539 35.00 4.71 -5.49
CA LEU A 539 36.43 4.60 -5.25
C LEU A 539 37.05 5.96 -4.96
N PHE A 540 36.64 7.03 -5.64
CA PHE A 540 37.14 8.35 -5.33
C PHE A 540 36.70 8.80 -3.93
N PRO A 541 35.40 8.85 -3.55
CA PRO A 541 34.98 9.22 -2.20
C PRO A 541 35.57 8.37 -1.06
N PHE A 542 35.62 7.05 -1.22
CA PHE A 542 36.02 6.12 -0.15
C PHE A 542 37.51 5.83 -0.10
N CYS A 543 38.25 5.90 -1.21
CA CYS A 543 39.62 5.36 -1.28
C CYS A 543 40.68 6.37 -1.70
N HIS A 544 40.33 7.42 -2.45
CA HIS A 544 41.30 8.44 -2.86
C HIS A 544 41.59 9.39 -1.69
N SER A 545 42.84 9.80 -1.49
CA SER A 545 43.24 10.67 -0.36
C SER A 545 42.56 12.05 -0.34
N GLN A 546 42.01 12.48 -1.47
CA GLN A 546 41.19 13.71 -1.61
C GLN A 546 39.67 13.43 -1.67
N GLY A 547 39.27 12.16 -1.57
CA GLY A 547 37.88 11.75 -1.45
C GLY A 547 37.29 12.16 -0.10
N VAL A 548 36.00 12.48 -0.08
CA VAL A 548 35.33 13.02 1.12
C VAL A 548 35.46 12.12 2.35
N TYR A 549 35.24 10.81 2.21
CA TYR A 549 35.29 9.89 3.34
C TYR A 549 36.71 9.51 3.71
N SER A 550 37.57 9.27 2.73
CA SER A 550 39.00 9.01 2.97
C SER A 550 39.65 10.19 3.69
N TRP A 551 39.32 11.42 3.30
CA TRP A 551 39.80 12.63 3.95
C TRP A 551 39.28 12.76 5.39
N TRP A 552 37.99 12.48 5.65
CA TRP A 552 37.43 12.51 7.01
C TRP A 552 38.14 11.56 7.98
N ILE A 553 38.61 10.43 7.48
CA ILE A 553 39.31 9.45 8.30
C ILE A 553 40.82 9.57 8.23
N GLY A 554 41.39 10.46 7.42
CA GLY A 554 42.84 10.59 7.28
C GLY A 554 43.50 9.41 6.56
N TYR A 555 42.76 8.67 5.74
CA TYR A 555 43.32 7.62 4.90
C TYR A 555 43.96 8.22 3.64
N GLY A 556 45.15 7.73 3.28
CA GLY A 556 45.80 8.10 2.04
C GLY A 556 46.92 7.14 1.67
N ASP A 557 46.88 6.63 0.44
CA ASP A 557 47.93 5.79 -0.14
C ASP A 557 48.19 6.28 -1.58
N SER A 558 49.42 6.75 -1.84
CA SER A 558 49.77 7.32 -3.14
C SER A 558 49.64 6.33 -4.29
N GLN A 559 49.80 5.02 -4.03
CA GLN A 559 49.64 4.01 -5.07
C GLN A 559 48.16 3.79 -5.40
N VAL A 560 47.30 3.83 -4.39
CA VAL A 560 45.84 3.78 -4.57
C VAL A 560 45.36 5.01 -5.33
N ASP A 561 45.85 6.21 -4.97
CA ASP A 561 45.54 7.45 -5.69
C ASP A 561 45.92 7.35 -7.18
N GLU A 562 47.13 6.87 -7.47
CA GLU A 562 47.60 6.67 -8.85
C GLU A 562 46.73 5.67 -9.64
N TRP A 563 46.26 4.58 -9.01
CA TRP A 563 45.37 3.63 -9.67
C TRP A 563 44.00 4.23 -9.95
N ILE A 564 43.44 5.00 -9.01
CA ILE A 564 42.15 5.69 -9.19
C ILE A 564 42.28 6.67 -10.35
N ASP A 565 43.25 7.59 -10.30
CA ASP A 565 43.49 8.60 -11.34
C ASP A 565 43.69 7.97 -12.72
N SER A 566 44.46 6.87 -12.80
CA SER A 566 44.65 6.14 -14.06
C SER A 566 43.37 5.48 -14.55
N SER A 567 42.57 4.87 -13.66
CA SER A 567 41.36 4.13 -14.04
C SER A 567 40.25 5.04 -14.58
N ARG A 568 40.25 6.32 -14.17
CA ARG A 568 39.29 7.34 -14.64
C ARG A 568 39.41 7.59 -16.13
N GLY A 569 40.61 7.51 -16.71
CA GLY A 569 40.85 7.73 -18.13
C GLY A 569 41.02 6.45 -18.97
N GLU A 570 40.92 5.27 -18.37
CA GLU A 570 41.16 3.99 -19.05
C GLU A 570 39.92 3.51 -19.81
N SER A 571 40.08 3.29 -21.11
CA SER A 571 38.99 2.85 -22.00
C SER A 571 38.95 1.34 -22.22
N ASP A 572 40.06 0.63 -21.95
CA ASP A 572 40.09 -0.83 -21.97
C ASP A 572 39.50 -1.37 -20.66
N THR A 573 38.32 -1.96 -20.77
CA THR A 573 37.57 -2.47 -19.60
C THR A 573 38.32 -3.55 -18.83
N VAL A 574 39.20 -4.33 -19.47
CA VAL A 574 39.97 -5.38 -18.79
C VAL A 574 41.07 -4.76 -17.93
N ILE A 575 41.77 -3.75 -18.43
CA ILE A 575 42.80 -3.03 -17.67
C ILE A 575 42.15 -2.26 -16.52
N ARG A 576 41.04 -1.59 -16.79
CA ARG A 576 40.29 -0.81 -15.80
C ARG A 576 39.81 -1.69 -14.63
N ILE A 577 39.24 -2.86 -14.92
CA ILE A 577 38.82 -3.83 -13.90
C ILE A 577 40.00 -4.28 -13.02
N GLN A 578 41.16 -4.56 -13.62
CA GLN A 578 42.35 -4.96 -12.84
C GLN A 578 42.77 -3.88 -11.84
N GLN A 579 42.75 -2.61 -12.24
CA GLN A 579 43.06 -1.48 -11.34
C GLN A 579 42.00 -1.34 -10.24
N ILE A 580 40.72 -1.42 -10.61
CA ILE A 580 39.58 -1.37 -9.67
C ILE A 580 39.69 -2.45 -8.59
N HIS A 581 40.03 -3.69 -8.97
CA HIS A 581 40.22 -4.79 -8.01
C HIS A 581 41.42 -4.53 -7.08
N GLN A 582 42.52 -3.97 -7.59
CA GLN A 582 43.68 -3.58 -6.77
C GLN A 582 43.32 -2.51 -5.74
N ILE A 583 42.50 -1.53 -6.12
CA ILE A 583 42.01 -0.47 -5.23
C ILE A 583 41.14 -1.06 -4.12
N GLN A 584 40.16 -1.90 -4.47
CA GLN A 584 39.28 -2.58 -3.51
C GLN A 584 40.07 -3.43 -2.52
N GLN A 585 41.04 -4.22 -2.99
CA GLN A 585 41.89 -5.01 -2.11
C GLN A 585 42.70 -4.14 -1.15
N ALA A 586 43.29 -3.05 -1.65
CA ALA A 586 44.12 -2.18 -0.82
C ALA A 586 43.35 -1.51 0.33
N ILE A 587 42.13 -1.02 0.08
CA ILE A 587 41.32 -0.36 1.12
C ILE A 587 40.81 -1.35 2.16
N VAL A 588 40.46 -2.57 1.75
CA VAL A 588 40.07 -3.67 2.65
C VAL A 588 41.26 -4.13 3.49
N ASP A 589 42.42 -4.31 2.85
CA ASP A 589 43.66 -4.70 3.54
C ASP A 589 44.08 -3.65 4.56
N ALA A 590 43.85 -2.37 4.28
CA ALA A 590 44.11 -1.28 5.22
C ALA A 590 43.17 -1.28 6.44
N ALA A 591 42.05 -2.03 6.40
CA ALA A 591 41.00 -2.02 7.40
C ALA A 591 40.54 -0.58 7.75
N ALA A 592 40.46 0.30 6.74
CA ALA A 592 40.07 1.71 6.94
C ALA A 592 38.57 1.87 7.27
N TYR A 593 37.78 0.88 6.85
CA TYR A 593 36.34 0.80 7.05
C TYR A 593 35.94 -0.59 7.54
N ILE A 594 34.86 -0.67 8.31
CA ILE A 594 34.10 -1.91 8.52
C ILE A 594 32.91 -1.85 7.57
N TRP A 595 32.98 -2.60 6.47
CA TRP A 595 31.93 -2.67 5.46
C TRP A 595 30.72 -3.44 6.00
N LEU A 596 29.61 -2.74 6.24
CA LEU A 596 28.47 -3.32 6.97
C LEU A 596 27.55 -4.08 6.01
N GLY A 597 26.96 -3.37 5.05
CA GLY A 597 25.95 -3.95 4.20
C GLY A 597 25.49 -3.07 3.04
N GLN A 598 24.82 -3.74 2.11
CA GLN A 598 24.15 -3.20 0.93
C GLN A 598 22.68 -3.62 1.01
N PRO A 599 21.72 -2.70 1.25
CA PRO A 599 20.32 -3.06 1.39
C PRO A 599 19.73 -3.55 0.07
N THR A 600 18.70 -4.38 0.14
CA THR A 600 17.92 -4.79 -1.04
C THR A 600 16.69 -3.91 -1.24
N SER A 601 16.12 -3.97 -2.44
CA SER A 601 14.86 -3.35 -2.82
C SER A 601 13.73 -3.78 -1.88
N PHE A 602 12.79 -2.88 -1.61
CA PHE A 602 11.59 -3.19 -0.84
C PHE A 602 10.48 -2.18 -1.16
N GLU A 603 9.61 -2.54 -2.09
CA GLU A 603 8.44 -1.73 -2.47
C GLU A 603 7.13 -2.45 -2.18
N VAL A 604 6.15 -1.68 -1.72
CA VAL A 604 4.82 -2.17 -1.37
C VAL A 604 3.77 -1.41 -2.15
N MET A 605 2.98 -2.15 -2.91
CA MET A 605 1.86 -1.62 -3.69
C MET A 605 0.75 -2.65 -3.79
N ARG A 606 -0.45 -2.21 -4.14
CA ARG A 606 -1.57 -3.10 -4.35
C ARG A 606 -1.30 -4.08 -5.49
N ALA A 607 -1.88 -5.28 -5.39
CA ALA A 607 -1.69 -6.35 -6.36
C ALA A 607 -2.30 -6.02 -7.74
N ASP A 608 -3.25 -5.07 -7.80
CA ASP A 608 -3.80 -4.53 -9.05
C ASP A 608 -2.84 -3.58 -9.77
N VAL A 609 -1.77 -3.10 -9.11
CA VAL A 609 -0.71 -2.30 -9.73
C VAL A 609 0.30 -3.24 -10.41
N GLN A 610 0.43 -3.07 -11.73
CA GLN A 610 1.31 -3.88 -12.57
C GLN A 610 2.34 -2.99 -13.28
N GLY A 611 3.40 -3.61 -13.80
CA GLY A 611 4.43 -2.91 -14.58
C GLY A 611 5.47 -2.16 -13.77
N TYR A 612 5.49 -2.32 -12.44
CA TYR A 612 6.62 -1.87 -11.64
C TYR A 612 7.87 -2.68 -11.97
N SER A 613 8.98 -1.99 -12.18
CA SER A 613 10.28 -2.59 -12.49
C SER A 613 11.40 -1.90 -11.70
N TYR A 614 12.22 -2.72 -11.06
CA TYR A 614 13.35 -2.28 -10.25
C TYR A 614 14.54 -1.82 -11.11
N ASN A 615 15.15 -0.70 -10.74
CA ASN A 615 16.45 -0.28 -11.24
C ASN A 615 17.21 0.48 -10.12
N PRO A 616 18.46 0.10 -9.78
CA PRO A 616 19.22 0.67 -8.67
C PRO A 616 19.64 2.14 -8.89
N MET A 617 19.52 2.66 -10.11
CA MET A 617 19.80 4.06 -10.47
C MET A 617 18.57 4.96 -10.49
N ARG A 618 17.38 4.45 -10.13
CA ARG A 618 16.18 5.27 -10.00
C ARG A 618 15.97 5.74 -8.57
N TYR A 619 15.70 7.02 -8.37
CA TYR A 619 15.65 7.60 -7.02
C TYR A 619 14.33 7.36 -6.29
N GLN A 620 14.39 7.28 -4.97
CA GLN A 620 13.22 7.26 -4.08
C GLN A 620 13.31 8.34 -3.02
N PRO A 621 12.16 8.76 -2.44
CA PRO A 621 12.08 9.75 -1.36
C PRO A 621 12.97 9.45 -0.14
N SER A 622 13.23 8.17 0.17
CA SER A 622 14.03 7.77 1.34
C SER A 622 15.55 7.67 1.08
N GLY A 623 16.04 8.12 -0.07
CA GLY A 623 17.45 8.46 -0.32
C GLY A 623 18.50 7.34 -0.27
N TYR A 624 18.16 6.10 0.12
CA TYR A 624 19.15 5.04 0.36
C TYR A 624 18.84 3.70 -0.28
N SER A 625 17.85 3.59 -1.17
CA SER A 625 17.45 2.27 -1.68
C SER A 625 17.34 2.06 -3.17
N GLY A 626 17.48 3.10 -4.01
CA GLY A 626 17.44 3.01 -5.48
C GLY A 626 16.27 2.15 -5.99
N GLY A 627 15.12 2.71 -6.32
CA GLY A 627 13.92 1.95 -6.71
C GLY A 627 12.71 2.81 -7.08
N GLY A 628 12.91 4.04 -7.55
CA GLY A 628 11.84 4.96 -7.94
C GLY A 628 10.85 4.37 -8.94
N ALA A 629 9.56 4.57 -8.70
CA ALA A 629 8.53 4.15 -9.65
C ALA A 629 8.59 5.04 -10.92
N TYR A 630 8.77 4.41 -12.08
CA TYR A 630 8.61 5.08 -13.36
C TYR A 630 7.21 4.78 -13.90
N PHE A 631 6.29 5.71 -13.66
CA PHE A 631 4.84 5.44 -13.78
C PHE A 631 4.39 5.12 -15.20
N TYR A 632 5.14 5.53 -16.21
CA TYR A 632 4.73 5.36 -17.61
C TYR A 632 4.68 3.90 -18.07
N HIS A 633 5.40 3.01 -17.40
CA HIS A 633 5.37 1.57 -17.67
C HIS A 633 4.36 0.81 -16.81
N MET A 634 3.73 1.51 -15.86
CA MET A 634 2.79 0.92 -14.92
C MET A 634 1.36 1.00 -15.45
N TRP A 635 0.53 0.05 -15.02
CA TRP A 635 -0.90 0.02 -15.32
C TRP A 635 -1.69 -0.64 -14.20
N LEU A 636 -3.00 -0.42 -14.20
CA LEU A 636 -3.92 -1.01 -13.22
C LEU A 636 -4.68 -2.17 -13.90
N ILE A 637 -4.76 -3.33 -13.24
CA ILE A 637 -5.56 -4.48 -13.70
C ILE A 637 -6.80 -4.65 -12.83
N GLY A 638 -7.94 -4.94 -13.46
CA GLY A 638 -9.18 -5.13 -12.70
C GLY A 638 -9.68 -3.85 -12.03
N ARG A 639 -9.37 -2.67 -12.59
CA ARG A 639 -10.13 -1.44 -12.35
C ARG A 639 -10.75 -1.03 -13.68
N SER A 640 -12.07 -1.19 -13.81
CA SER A 640 -12.77 -0.64 -14.96
C SER A 640 -12.92 0.87 -14.77
N LEU A 641 -12.91 1.65 -15.86
CA LEU A 641 -13.52 2.98 -15.90
C LEU A 641 -14.85 2.95 -15.14
N GLU A 642 -15.10 3.92 -14.24
CA GLU A 642 -16.42 4.08 -13.61
C GLU A 642 -17.45 4.09 -14.76
N PRO A 643 -18.32 3.08 -14.84
CA PRO A 643 -19.27 3.00 -15.93
C PRO A 643 -20.35 4.06 -15.70
N GLU A 644 -20.65 4.82 -16.74
CA GLU A 644 -21.74 5.80 -16.71
C GLU A 644 -23.07 5.15 -17.17
N PRO A 645 -24.20 5.51 -16.54
CA PRO A 645 -25.53 5.16 -17.01
C PRO A 645 -25.74 5.41 -18.50
N SER A 646 -26.41 4.48 -19.18
CA SER A 646 -26.72 4.63 -20.60
C SER A 646 -28.09 4.03 -20.92
N SER A 647 -28.50 4.08 -22.19
CA SER A 647 -29.74 3.42 -22.62
C SER A 647 -29.73 1.88 -22.49
N ASP A 648 -28.54 1.27 -22.34
CA ASP A 648 -28.35 -0.18 -22.24
C ASP A 648 -27.46 -0.63 -21.07
N THR A 649 -26.95 0.29 -20.27
CA THR A 649 -26.19 0.05 -19.03
C THR A 649 -26.92 0.64 -17.85
N ILE A 650 -27.15 -0.16 -16.81
CA ILE A 650 -27.61 0.30 -15.49
C ILE A 650 -26.42 0.32 -14.54
N VAL A 651 -26.24 1.41 -13.81
CA VAL A 651 -25.26 1.53 -12.73
C VAL A 651 -26.00 1.64 -11.40
N TRP A 652 -25.73 0.69 -10.49
CA TRP A 652 -26.43 0.58 -9.22
C TRP A 652 -25.45 0.53 -8.05
N GLU A 653 -25.60 1.43 -7.08
CA GLU A 653 -24.72 1.41 -5.90
C GLU A 653 -25.30 0.60 -4.73
N THR A 654 -24.44 -0.14 -4.08
CA THR A 654 -24.73 -0.98 -2.92
C THR A 654 -23.96 -0.45 -1.71
N ALA A 655 -24.54 -0.60 -0.51
CA ALA A 655 -23.90 -0.15 0.74
C ALA A 655 -23.02 -1.24 1.37
N GLY A 656 -22.63 -2.26 0.60
CA GLY A 656 -21.86 -3.39 1.09
C GLY A 656 -21.74 -4.50 0.05
N ASN A 657 -20.78 -5.39 0.26
CA ASN A 657 -20.42 -6.45 -0.67
C ASN A 657 -21.20 -7.74 -0.41
N PRO A 658 -21.40 -8.59 -1.44
CA PRO A 658 -21.85 -9.96 -1.21
C PRO A 658 -20.75 -10.77 -0.51
N ASP A 659 -21.14 -11.57 0.49
CA ASP A 659 -20.19 -12.50 1.15
C ASP A 659 -19.66 -13.56 0.17
N THR A 660 -20.48 -13.94 -0.81
CA THR A 660 -20.16 -14.91 -1.87
C THR A 660 -21.23 -14.86 -2.96
N LEU A 661 -20.87 -15.17 -4.21
CA LEU A 661 -21.80 -15.38 -5.31
C LEU A 661 -22.22 -16.85 -5.47
N ASP A 662 -21.73 -17.77 -4.64
CA ASP A 662 -22.14 -19.18 -4.63
C ASP A 662 -23.57 -19.32 -4.06
N PRO A 663 -24.55 -19.80 -4.83
CA PRO A 663 -25.95 -19.83 -4.41
C PRO A 663 -26.18 -20.78 -3.23
N HIS A 664 -25.30 -21.76 -3.03
CA HIS A 664 -25.44 -22.73 -1.94
C HIS A 664 -24.84 -22.24 -0.61
N ARG A 665 -24.19 -21.08 -0.61
CA ARG A 665 -23.57 -20.45 0.57
C ARG A 665 -24.11 -19.06 0.85
N ASN A 666 -24.44 -18.31 -0.21
CA ASN A 666 -24.89 -16.94 -0.12
C ASN A 666 -26.17 -16.81 0.70
N TYR A 667 -26.10 -16.09 1.82
CA TYR A 667 -27.23 -15.76 2.68
C TYR A 667 -27.42 -14.26 2.88
N GLY A 668 -26.46 -13.44 2.42
CA GLY A 668 -26.49 -11.99 2.54
C GLY A 668 -27.49 -11.35 1.58
N ALA A 669 -28.13 -10.27 2.03
CA ALA A 669 -29.14 -9.55 1.24
C ALA A 669 -28.57 -9.03 -0.10
N PHE A 670 -27.34 -8.51 -0.09
CA PHE A 670 -26.68 -7.99 -1.29
C PHE A 670 -26.42 -9.11 -2.31
N GLY A 671 -25.83 -10.23 -1.88
CA GLY A 671 -25.59 -11.38 -2.76
C GLY A 671 -26.88 -11.99 -3.31
N ILE A 672 -27.95 -12.08 -2.51
CA ILE A 672 -29.22 -12.69 -2.96
C ILE A 672 -29.80 -11.91 -4.15
N GLY A 673 -29.72 -10.58 -4.15
CA GLY A 673 -30.14 -9.75 -5.30
C GLY A 673 -29.39 -10.10 -6.59
N ILE A 674 -28.09 -10.34 -6.49
CA ILE A 674 -27.22 -10.70 -7.63
C ILE A 674 -27.54 -12.11 -8.10
N THR A 675 -27.53 -13.07 -7.19
CA THR A 675 -27.75 -14.49 -7.50
C THR A 675 -29.12 -14.75 -8.13
N ASN A 676 -30.18 -14.02 -7.75
CA ASN A 676 -31.51 -14.11 -8.40
C ASN A 676 -31.53 -13.68 -9.87
N ASN A 677 -30.54 -12.90 -10.33
CA ASN A 677 -30.40 -12.51 -11.74
C ASN A 677 -29.51 -13.46 -12.55
N VAL A 678 -28.73 -14.29 -11.85
CA VAL A 678 -27.72 -15.19 -12.43
C VAL A 678 -28.22 -16.62 -12.48
N TYR A 679 -28.93 -17.08 -11.45
CA TYR A 679 -29.44 -18.43 -11.33
C TYR A 679 -30.95 -18.47 -11.23
N GLU A 680 -31.52 -19.64 -11.48
CA GLU A 680 -32.93 -19.91 -11.26
C GLU A 680 -33.13 -21.19 -10.45
N THR A 681 -34.23 -21.23 -9.70
CA THR A 681 -34.71 -22.35 -8.90
C THR A 681 -35.73 -23.20 -9.67
N LEU A 682 -36.15 -24.34 -9.09
CA LEU A 682 -37.18 -25.20 -9.72
C LEU A 682 -38.57 -24.56 -9.69
N PHE A 683 -38.90 -23.91 -8.58
CA PHE A 683 -40.15 -23.20 -8.37
C PHE A 683 -39.85 -21.77 -7.96
N THR A 684 -40.82 -20.88 -8.10
CA THR A 684 -40.71 -19.49 -7.65
C THR A 684 -42.08 -18.99 -7.21
N TYR A 685 -42.14 -17.79 -6.64
CA TYR A 685 -43.40 -17.10 -6.39
C TYR A 685 -43.82 -16.32 -7.64
N ALA A 686 -45.12 -16.04 -7.78
CA ALA A 686 -45.62 -15.32 -8.94
C ALA A 686 -44.90 -13.96 -9.12
N PHE A 687 -44.32 -13.74 -10.30
CA PHE A 687 -43.71 -12.46 -10.65
C PHE A 687 -44.76 -11.33 -10.62
N ASP A 688 -44.33 -10.11 -10.28
CA ASP A 688 -45.18 -8.91 -10.21
C ASP A 688 -46.41 -9.07 -9.29
N SER A 689 -46.28 -9.87 -8.23
CA SER A 689 -47.34 -10.13 -7.25
C SER A 689 -46.81 -10.13 -5.83
N ALA A 690 -47.51 -9.45 -4.91
CA ALA A 690 -47.27 -9.54 -3.47
C ALA A 690 -47.88 -10.82 -2.85
N ASP A 691 -48.58 -11.64 -3.64
CA ASP A 691 -49.17 -12.90 -3.17
C ASP A 691 -48.13 -14.03 -3.13
N THR A 692 -47.65 -14.35 -1.92
CA THR A 692 -46.76 -15.48 -1.65
C THR A 692 -47.48 -16.79 -1.34
N SER A 693 -48.82 -16.82 -1.40
CA SER A 693 -49.59 -18.04 -1.15
C SER A 693 -49.53 -19.04 -2.30
N THR A 694 -49.08 -18.61 -3.48
CA THR A 694 -49.04 -19.44 -4.69
C THR A 694 -47.62 -19.56 -5.23
N LEU A 695 -47.08 -20.79 -5.23
CA LEU A 695 -45.88 -21.15 -5.97
C LEU A 695 -46.21 -21.45 -7.43
N VAL A 696 -45.32 -21.04 -8.32
CA VAL A 696 -45.39 -21.33 -9.76
C VAL A 696 -44.13 -22.06 -10.23
N PRO A 697 -44.22 -22.94 -11.24
CA PRO A 697 -43.05 -23.63 -11.78
C PRO A 697 -42.10 -22.67 -12.52
N LEU A 698 -40.79 -22.73 -12.21
CA LEU A 698 -39.73 -21.96 -12.88
C LEU A 698 -38.87 -22.86 -13.77
N LEU A 699 -37.82 -23.52 -13.30
CA LEU A 699 -37.11 -24.54 -14.10
C LEU A 699 -37.88 -25.87 -14.18
N ALA A 700 -38.86 -26.07 -13.31
CA ALA A 700 -39.83 -27.16 -13.40
C ALA A 700 -41.02 -26.80 -14.30
N GLU A 701 -41.72 -27.82 -14.81
CA GLU A 701 -43.05 -27.73 -15.42
C GLU A 701 -44.15 -28.10 -14.41
N SER A 702 -43.91 -29.12 -13.58
CA SER A 702 -44.87 -29.60 -12.60
C SER A 702 -44.20 -30.40 -11.47
N ALA A 703 -44.95 -30.59 -10.38
CA ALA A 703 -44.60 -31.52 -9.30
C ALA A 703 -45.80 -32.43 -9.00
N ASP A 704 -45.60 -33.74 -9.05
CA ASP A 704 -46.54 -34.73 -8.56
C ASP A 704 -46.13 -35.20 -7.17
N ILE A 705 -46.99 -34.96 -6.18
CA ILE A 705 -46.77 -35.32 -4.79
C ILE A 705 -47.53 -36.62 -4.48
N SER A 706 -46.80 -37.62 -4.01
CA SER A 706 -47.38 -38.86 -3.49
C SER A 706 -48.42 -38.61 -2.39
N SER A 707 -49.42 -39.48 -2.29
CA SER A 707 -50.53 -39.31 -1.33
C SER A 707 -50.10 -39.37 0.14
N ASP A 708 -48.95 -39.98 0.44
CA ASP A 708 -48.36 -40.01 1.78
C ASP A 708 -47.41 -38.83 2.04
N GLY A 709 -47.12 -38.01 1.03
CA GLY A 709 -46.30 -36.80 1.12
C GLY A 709 -44.79 -37.04 1.20
N TYR A 710 -44.31 -38.25 0.92
CA TYR A 710 -42.87 -38.57 0.99
C TYR A 710 -42.15 -38.34 -0.33
N GLU A 711 -42.78 -38.65 -1.45
CA GLU A 711 -42.19 -38.60 -2.78
C GLU A 711 -42.75 -37.44 -3.60
N TYR A 712 -41.84 -36.69 -4.22
CA TYR A 712 -42.08 -35.58 -5.12
C TYR A 712 -41.44 -35.93 -6.46
N THR A 713 -42.26 -36.11 -7.49
CA THR A 713 -41.78 -36.31 -8.86
C THR A 713 -41.86 -34.99 -9.60
N ILE A 714 -40.71 -34.43 -9.94
CA ILE A 714 -40.59 -33.12 -10.60
C ILE A 714 -40.33 -33.35 -12.09
N THR A 715 -41.19 -32.79 -12.92
CA THR A 715 -40.98 -32.69 -14.36
C THR A 715 -40.28 -31.38 -14.66
N LEU A 716 -39.17 -31.43 -15.40
CA LEU A 716 -38.29 -30.31 -15.72
C LEU A 716 -38.58 -29.79 -17.12
N ARG A 717 -38.30 -28.50 -17.33
CA ARG A 717 -38.44 -27.88 -18.65
C ARG A 717 -37.38 -28.37 -19.61
N GLU A 718 -37.79 -28.62 -20.85
CA GLU A 718 -36.89 -28.88 -21.96
C GLU A 718 -36.35 -27.57 -22.57
N GLY A 719 -35.15 -27.65 -23.18
CA GLY A 719 -34.58 -26.52 -23.92
C GLY A 719 -33.91 -25.45 -23.07
N VAL A 720 -33.73 -25.67 -21.77
CA VAL A 720 -32.96 -24.79 -20.88
C VAL A 720 -31.48 -25.16 -20.91
N ALA A 721 -30.61 -24.16 -20.94
CA ALA A 721 -29.17 -24.33 -20.83
C ALA A 721 -28.57 -23.35 -19.80
N PHE A 722 -27.47 -23.74 -19.19
CA PHE A 722 -26.63 -22.86 -18.39
C PHE A 722 -25.88 -21.86 -19.29
N HIS A 723 -25.32 -20.80 -18.70
CA HIS A 723 -24.54 -19.79 -19.43
C HIS A 723 -23.35 -20.36 -20.22
N ASP A 724 -22.80 -21.51 -19.82
CA ASP A 724 -21.72 -22.22 -20.52
C ASP A 724 -22.19 -23.16 -21.64
N GLY A 725 -23.50 -23.22 -21.89
CA GLY A 725 -24.13 -24.10 -22.88
C GLY A 725 -24.42 -25.52 -22.38
N THR A 726 -24.11 -25.85 -21.12
CA THR A 726 -24.49 -27.14 -20.53
C THR A 726 -26.01 -27.29 -20.54
N PRO A 727 -26.60 -28.39 -21.05
CA PRO A 727 -28.04 -28.59 -21.00
C PRO A 727 -28.54 -28.82 -19.56
N PHE A 728 -29.57 -28.10 -19.14
CA PHE A 728 -30.23 -28.33 -17.85
C PHE A 728 -31.12 -29.59 -17.91
N ASN A 729 -30.97 -30.49 -16.93
CA ASN A 729 -31.68 -31.77 -16.89
C ASN A 729 -31.70 -32.35 -15.46
N ALA A 730 -32.32 -33.53 -15.28
CA ALA A 730 -32.48 -34.19 -13.97
C ALA A 730 -31.15 -34.48 -13.25
N SER A 731 -30.06 -34.71 -13.98
CA SER A 731 -28.73 -34.91 -13.39
C SER A 731 -28.19 -33.62 -12.78
N CYS A 732 -28.53 -32.46 -13.35
CA CYS A 732 -28.13 -31.16 -12.82
C CYS A 732 -28.86 -30.85 -11.50
N VAL A 733 -30.15 -31.20 -11.41
CA VAL A 733 -30.92 -31.05 -10.17
C VAL A 733 -30.32 -31.90 -9.06
N LYS A 734 -30.05 -33.18 -9.35
CA LYS A 734 -29.42 -34.09 -8.40
C LYS A 734 -28.07 -33.55 -7.92
N TYR A 735 -27.21 -33.15 -8.86
CA TYR A 735 -25.90 -32.58 -8.55
C TYR A 735 -25.98 -31.36 -7.63
N ASN A 736 -26.88 -30.41 -7.91
CA ASN A 736 -26.94 -29.16 -7.15
C ASN A 736 -27.43 -29.36 -5.72
N LEU A 737 -28.48 -30.16 -5.52
CA LEU A 737 -28.97 -30.48 -4.18
C LEU A 737 -27.94 -31.28 -3.37
N GLU A 738 -27.23 -32.22 -4.00
CA GLU A 738 -26.12 -32.93 -3.37
C GLU A 738 -24.94 -32.00 -3.07
N ARG A 739 -24.62 -31.07 -3.96
CA ARG A 739 -23.55 -30.09 -3.77
C ARG A 739 -23.81 -29.20 -2.54
N ALA A 740 -25.01 -28.67 -2.40
CA ALA A 740 -25.38 -27.84 -1.25
C ALA A 740 -25.17 -28.58 0.08
N MET A 741 -25.58 -29.86 0.13
CA MET A 741 -25.38 -30.71 1.31
C MET A 741 -23.92 -31.14 1.54
N LYS A 742 -23.10 -31.22 0.49
CA LYS A 742 -21.67 -31.56 0.60
C LYS A 742 -20.83 -30.42 1.17
N ILE A 743 -21.19 -29.18 0.81
CA ILE A 743 -20.55 -27.96 1.32
C ILE A 743 -21.02 -27.72 2.75
N PHE A 744 -22.35 -27.67 2.95
CA PHE A 744 -23.05 -27.35 4.20
C PHE A 744 -22.33 -26.28 5.02
N ASP A 745 -22.38 -25.04 4.53
CA ASP A 745 -21.85 -23.89 5.26
C ASP A 745 -22.76 -23.59 6.48
N PRO A 746 -22.26 -23.69 7.74
CA PRO A 746 -23.08 -23.46 8.92
C PRO A 746 -23.51 -21.99 9.08
N ALA A 747 -22.85 -21.05 8.40
CA ALA A 747 -23.26 -19.65 8.33
C ALA A 747 -24.17 -19.35 7.11
N GLY A 748 -24.28 -20.30 6.17
CA GLY A 748 -25.08 -20.17 4.96
C GLY A 748 -26.49 -20.78 5.07
N PRO A 749 -27.27 -20.79 3.97
CA PRO A 749 -28.66 -21.24 3.97
C PRO A 749 -28.86 -22.75 3.87
N ALA A 750 -27.79 -23.55 3.80
CA ALA A 750 -27.86 -24.99 3.55
C ALA A 750 -28.67 -25.78 4.61
N TRP A 751 -28.85 -25.21 5.80
CA TRP A 751 -29.69 -25.79 6.85
C TRP A 751 -31.17 -25.91 6.43
N GLU A 752 -31.69 -25.06 5.54
CA GLU A 752 -33.07 -25.17 5.05
C GLU A 752 -33.29 -26.45 4.22
N LEU A 753 -32.28 -26.85 3.46
CA LEU A 753 -32.26 -28.13 2.75
C LEU A 753 -32.02 -29.29 3.72
N GLY A 754 -31.10 -29.13 4.67
CA GLY A 754 -30.80 -30.12 5.70
C GLY A 754 -32.03 -30.51 6.53
N GLU A 755 -32.79 -29.54 7.02
CA GLU A 755 -33.98 -29.76 7.84
C GLU A 755 -35.14 -30.44 7.11
N THR A 756 -35.14 -30.41 5.78
CA THR A 756 -36.31 -30.79 4.98
C THR A 756 -36.09 -32.09 4.21
N LEU A 757 -34.87 -32.30 3.71
CA LEU A 757 -34.46 -33.57 3.13
C LEU A 757 -34.26 -34.64 4.22
N LEU A 758 -33.98 -34.23 5.46
CA LEU A 758 -33.97 -34.92 6.76
C LEU A 758 -33.75 -36.44 6.81
N GLY A 759 -33.03 -36.98 5.84
CA GLY A 759 -31.95 -37.96 5.98
C GLY A 759 -30.59 -37.31 6.06
N ALA A 760 -30.58 -35.99 6.12
CA ALA A 760 -29.55 -35.20 6.79
C ALA A 760 -29.66 -35.28 8.33
N ILE A 761 -30.23 -36.35 8.91
CA ILE A 761 -30.27 -36.57 10.38
C ILE A 761 -28.86 -36.64 10.98
N SER A 762 -27.83 -36.86 10.14
CA SER A 762 -26.44 -36.78 10.54
C SER A 762 -25.68 -35.63 9.89
N VAL A 763 -26.07 -35.03 8.75
CA VAL A 763 -25.23 -33.99 8.12
C VAL A 763 -25.29 -32.68 8.92
N GLN A 764 -26.46 -32.06 9.05
CA GLN A 764 -26.63 -30.83 9.81
C GLN A 764 -26.22 -31.03 11.27
N ASN A 765 -26.68 -32.13 11.89
CA ASN A 765 -26.34 -32.45 13.28
C ASN A 765 -24.84 -32.71 13.44
N ALA A 766 -24.19 -33.37 12.49
CA ALA A 766 -22.75 -33.58 12.57
C ALA A 766 -21.98 -32.28 12.36
N VAL A 767 -22.40 -31.42 11.43
CA VAL A 767 -21.77 -30.12 11.25
C VAL A 767 -21.92 -29.26 12.50
N PHE A 768 -23.11 -29.18 13.09
CA PHE A 768 -23.34 -28.39 14.30
C PHE A 768 -22.74 -29.02 15.58
N SER A 769 -22.55 -30.34 15.63
CA SER A 769 -21.99 -31.02 16.82
C SER A 769 -20.48 -31.26 16.75
N TYR A 770 -19.94 -31.53 15.56
CA TYR A 770 -18.56 -31.97 15.31
C TYR A 770 -17.79 -31.06 14.34
N GLY A 771 -18.46 -30.11 13.69
CA GLY A 771 -17.85 -29.16 12.77
C GLY A 771 -18.00 -29.53 11.29
N GLN A 772 -17.99 -28.51 10.43
CA GLN A 772 -17.99 -28.65 8.98
C GLN A 772 -16.73 -29.42 8.52
N GLY A 773 -16.91 -30.35 7.59
CA GLY A 773 -15.81 -31.18 7.06
C GLY A 773 -15.31 -32.30 8.01
N SER A 774 -15.92 -32.47 9.18
CA SER A 774 -15.64 -33.59 10.09
C SER A 774 -15.92 -34.96 9.45
N GLN A 775 -15.33 -36.03 10.00
CA GLN A 775 -15.60 -37.38 9.51
C GLN A 775 -17.09 -37.75 9.68
N GLU A 776 -17.71 -37.28 10.75
CA GLU A 776 -19.13 -37.45 11.01
C GLU A 776 -19.97 -36.73 9.94
N HIS A 777 -19.55 -35.54 9.48
CA HIS A 777 -20.18 -34.87 8.34
C HIS A 777 -20.04 -35.69 7.05
N ILE A 778 -18.85 -36.19 6.75
CA ILE A 778 -18.58 -36.99 5.55
C ILE A 778 -19.43 -38.27 5.56
N ASP A 779 -19.38 -39.04 6.64
CA ASP A 779 -20.12 -40.30 6.79
C ASP A 779 -21.62 -40.08 6.66
N ALA A 780 -22.11 -38.97 7.23
CA ALA A 780 -23.49 -38.55 7.13
C ALA A 780 -23.92 -38.28 5.69
N TYR A 781 -23.11 -37.50 4.96
CA TYR A 781 -23.36 -37.17 3.58
C TYR A 781 -23.38 -38.43 2.69
N GLU A 782 -22.35 -39.28 2.81
CA GLU A 782 -22.21 -40.49 2.00
C GLU A 782 -23.37 -41.48 2.27
N THR A 783 -23.82 -41.57 3.53
CA THR A 783 -25.01 -42.37 3.89
C THR A 783 -26.27 -41.84 3.22
N TRP A 784 -26.45 -40.51 3.19
CA TRP A 784 -27.60 -39.88 2.57
C TRP A 784 -27.59 -40.01 1.03
N VAL A 785 -26.45 -39.79 0.37
CA VAL A 785 -26.32 -40.01 -1.08
C VAL A 785 -26.62 -41.48 -1.43
N GLY A 786 -26.15 -42.42 -0.60
CA GLY A 786 -26.38 -43.85 -0.77
C GLY A 786 -27.82 -44.33 -0.56
N SER A 787 -28.72 -43.51 0.02
CA SER A 787 -30.13 -43.86 0.20
C SER A 787 -30.96 -43.74 -1.08
N GLU A 788 -30.40 -43.13 -2.13
CA GLU A 788 -31.10 -42.74 -3.36
C GLU A 788 -32.34 -41.86 -3.09
N SER A 789 -32.27 -40.99 -2.07
CA SER A 789 -33.30 -39.97 -1.80
C SER A 789 -33.54 -39.06 -3.01
N ILE A 790 -32.53 -38.85 -3.86
CA ILE A 790 -32.69 -38.16 -5.15
C ILE A 790 -32.36 -39.13 -6.28
N ALA A 791 -33.37 -39.42 -7.10
CA ALA A 791 -33.26 -40.37 -8.21
C ALA A 791 -33.67 -39.75 -9.53
N ILE A 792 -32.84 -39.98 -10.54
CA ILE A 792 -33.12 -39.61 -11.93
C ILE A 792 -34.05 -40.69 -12.50
N LEU A 793 -35.27 -40.32 -12.88
CA LEU A 793 -36.22 -41.23 -13.51
C LEU A 793 -36.03 -41.28 -15.03
N ASP A 794 -35.78 -40.11 -15.63
CA ASP A 794 -35.35 -39.93 -17.02
C ASP A 794 -34.57 -38.61 -17.18
N THR A 795 -34.32 -38.16 -18.41
CA THR A 795 -33.58 -36.92 -18.68
C THR A 795 -34.22 -35.69 -18.03
N TYR A 796 -35.55 -35.59 -17.98
CA TYR A 796 -36.28 -34.40 -17.50
C TYR A 796 -37.20 -34.71 -16.30
N MET A 797 -37.08 -35.89 -15.69
CA MET A 797 -37.84 -36.26 -14.49
C MET A 797 -36.91 -36.68 -13.37
N VAL A 798 -37.04 -36.01 -12.23
CA VAL A 798 -36.32 -36.32 -10.99
C VAL A 798 -37.32 -36.60 -9.86
N ARG A 799 -37.06 -37.66 -9.11
CA ARG A 799 -37.83 -38.01 -7.92
C ARG A 799 -37.02 -37.69 -6.69
N ILE A 800 -37.61 -36.89 -5.80
CA ILE A 800 -37.06 -36.55 -4.49
C ILE A 800 -37.91 -37.22 -3.43
N ARG A 801 -37.28 -37.97 -2.53
CA ARG A 801 -37.91 -38.65 -1.40
C ARG A 801 -37.45 -38.01 -0.10
N LEU A 802 -38.41 -37.47 0.65
CA LEU A 802 -38.21 -36.92 1.99
C LEU A 802 -38.22 -38.05 3.03
N GLU A 803 -37.62 -37.80 4.19
CA GLU A 803 -37.69 -38.75 5.31
C GLU A 803 -38.95 -38.61 6.16
N ARG A 804 -39.64 -37.47 6.05
CA ARG A 804 -40.94 -37.24 6.65
C ARG A 804 -41.79 -36.39 5.71
N PRO A 805 -43.13 -36.49 5.77
CA PRO A 805 -43.98 -35.58 5.03
C PRO A 805 -43.72 -34.14 5.49
N PHE A 806 -43.38 -33.27 4.55
CA PHE A 806 -43.10 -31.86 4.82
C PHE A 806 -43.77 -30.98 3.77
N ALA A 807 -44.98 -30.52 4.08
CA ALA A 807 -45.81 -29.76 3.15
C ALA A 807 -45.10 -28.51 2.54
N PRO A 808 -44.24 -27.76 3.26
CA PRO A 808 -43.56 -26.60 2.69
C PRO A 808 -42.41 -26.92 1.72
N PHE A 809 -42.11 -28.19 1.41
CA PHE A 809 -40.91 -28.55 0.64
C PHE A 809 -40.78 -27.84 -0.72
N LEU A 810 -41.89 -27.60 -1.43
CA LEU A 810 -41.84 -26.85 -2.69
C LEU A 810 -41.43 -25.37 -2.50
N HIS A 811 -41.70 -24.78 -1.32
CA HIS A 811 -41.24 -23.44 -0.99
C HIS A 811 -39.73 -23.40 -0.74
N VAL A 812 -39.15 -24.47 -0.19
CA VAL A 812 -37.69 -24.63 -0.04
C VAL A 812 -37.03 -24.70 -1.41
N LEU A 813 -37.62 -25.46 -2.34
CA LEU A 813 -37.16 -25.53 -3.73
C LEU A 813 -37.32 -24.22 -4.51
N ALA A 814 -37.95 -23.21 -3.92
CA ALA A 814 -38.05 -21.86 -4.45
C ALA A 814 -37.04 -20.88 -3.82
N PHE A 815 -36.26 -21.30 -2.83
CA PHE A 815 -35.26 -20.47 -2.17
C PHE A 815 -33.90 -20.52 -2.90
N PRO A 816 -33.08 -19.45 -2.90
CA PRO A 816 -31.84 -19.38 -3.67
C PRO A 816 -30.82 -20.49 -3.41
N VAL A 817 -30.82 -21.12 -2.22
CA VAL A 817 -29.98 -22.31 -1.93
C VAL A 817 -30.26 -23.50 -2.87
N CYS A 818 -31.44 -23.52 -3.50
CA CYS A 818 -31.84 -24.52 -4.48
C CYS A 818 -31.63 -24.05 -5.93
N SER A 819 -30.91 -22.95 -6.14
CA SER A 819 -30.60 -22.45 -7.46
C SER A 819 -29.65 -23.38 -8.20
N MET A 820 -29.80 -23.44 -9.52
CA MET A 820 -29.00 -24.35 -10.34
C MET A 820 -27.72 -23.65 -10.82
N ILE A 821 -26.55 -24.13 -10.38
CA ILE A 821 -25.25 -23.81 -10.98
C ILE A 821 -24.80 -24.94 -11.92
N SER A 822 -24.09 -24.61 -13.01
CA SER A 822 -23.63 -25.57 -14.01
C SER A 822 -22.69 -26.62 -13.38
N PRO A 823 -23.04 -27.92 -13.41
CA PRO A 823 -22.14 -28.97 -12.93
C PRO A 823 -20.82 -29.00 -13.70
N THR A 824 -20.88 -28.84 -15.03
CA THR A 824 -19.69 -28.80 -15.90
C THR A 824 -18.78 -27.64 -15.53
N TRP A 825 -19.36 -26.46 -15.24
CA TRP A 825 -18.62 -25.28 -14.81
C TRP A 825 -17.91 -25.48 -13.47
N VAL A 826 -18.59 -26.07 -12.49
CA VAL A 826 -17.98 -26.32 -11.18
C VAL A 826 -16.87 -27.37 -11.28
N GLU A 827 -17.12 -28.49 -11.95
CA GLU A 827 -16.16 -29.60 -12.05
C GLU A 827 -14.91 -29.23 -12.86
N ARG A 828 -15.07 -28.48 -13.97
CA ARG A 828 -13.92 -28.05 -14.78
C ARG A 828 -12.99 -27.07 -14.04
N HIS A 829 -13.46 -26.46 -12.95
CA HIS A 829 -12.69 -25.53 -12.11
C HIS A 829 -12.41 -26.09 -10.71
N GLY A 830 -12.23 -27.41 -10.60
CA GLY A 830 -11.71 -28.06 -9.39
C GLY A 830 -12.77 -28.73 -8.51
N GLY A 831 -14.06 -28.63 -8.86
CA GLY A 831 -15.14 -29.30 -8.14
C GLY A 831 -15.35 -28.76 -6.72
N VAL A 832 -15.94 -29.59 -5.86
CA VAL A 832 -16.16 -29.28 -4.43
C VAL A 832 -15.70 -30.43 -3.54
N GLN A 833 -15.06 -30.10 -2.42
CA GLN A 833 -14.70 -31.05 -1.36
C GLN A 833 -15.67 -30.95 -0.19
N HIS A 834 -15.64 -31.96 0.67
CA HIS A 834 -16.48 -32.01 1.86
C HIS A 834 -16.17 -30.87 2.81
N GLY A 835 -17.18 -30.06 3.14
CA GLY A 835 -17.02 -28.93 4.05
C GLY A 835 -16.14 -27.80 3.54
N GLN A 836 -15.78 -27.79 2.24
CA GLN A 836 -15.01 -26.70 1.63
C GLN A 836 -15.76 -26.12 0.45
N SER A 837 -15.79 -24.80 0.39
CA SER A 837 -16.21 -24.06 -0.80
C SER A 837 -15.10 -24.02 -1.84
N SER A 838 -15.46 -23.64 -3.05
CA SER A 838 -14.50 -23.27 -4.08
C SER A 838 -14.43 -21.75 -4.09
N GLY A 839 -13.30 -21.17 -3.66
CA GLY A 839 -13.06 -19.71 -3.75
C GLY A 839 -13.20 -19.16 -5.18
N PHE A 840 -13.10 -20.04 -6.18
CA PHE A 840 -13.42 -19.70 -7.56
C PHE A 840 -14.90 -19.38 -7.77
N VAL A 841 -15.81 -20.18 -7.20
CA VAL A 841 -17.27 -19.98 -7.35
C VAL A 841 -17.77 -18.79 -6.55
N ASP A 842 -17.04 -18.40 -5.50
CA ASP A 842 -17.38 -17.22 -4.69
C ASP A 842 -17.39 -15.93 -5.54
N ALA A 843 -16.56 -15.82 -6.59
CA ALA A 843 -16.50 -14.66 -7.49
C ALA A 843 -16.84 -14.96 -8.96
N ARG A 844 -16.85 -16.23 -9.39
CA ARG A 844 -17.06 -16.62 -10.80
C ARG A 844 -18.07 -17.73 -10.95
N THR A 845 -19.13 -17.45 -11.70
CA THR A 845 -20.26 -18.37 -11.73
C THR A 845 -20.94 -18.51 -13.09
N CYS A 846 -21.80 -19.53 -13.18
CA CYS A 846 -22.51 -19.96 -14.37
C CYS A 846 -23.87 -20.56 -13.97
N GLY A 847 -24.93 -19.76 -14.09
CA GLY A 847 -26.31 -20.15 -13.82
C GLY A 847 -27.14 -20.33 -15.08
N THR A 848 -28.46 -20.29 -14.95
CA THR A 848 -29.43 -20.38 -16.07
C THR A 848 -30.16 -19.06 -16.34
N GLY A 849 -29.91 -18.05 -15.52
CA GLY A 849 -30.68 -16.81 -15.45
C GLY A 849 -30.43 -15.83 -16.61
N PRO A 850 -31.12 -14.67 -16.57
CA PRO A 850 -31.07 -13.65 -17.61
C PRO A 850 -29.75 -12.89 -17.71
N TYR A 851 -28.87 -12.94 -16.70
CA TYR A 851 -27.57 -12.28 -16.71
C TYR A 851 -26.43 -13.24 -16.29
N CYS A 852 -25.23 -12.97 -16.79
CA CYS A 852 -23.98 -13.65 -16.49
C CYS A 852 -23.07 -12.72 -15.69
N VAL A 853 -22.40 -13.21 -14.65
CA VAL A 853 -21.31 -12.45 -14.00
C VAL A 853 -20.10 -12.47 -14.92
N THR A 854 -19.70 -11.31 -15.44
CA THR A 854 -18.48 -11.17 -16.26
C THR A 854 -17.30 -10.64 -15.47
N GLU A 855 -17.56 -9.93 -14.37
CA GLU A 855 -16.54 -9.38 -13.49
C GLU A 855 -17.08 -9.30 -12.06
N CYS A 856 -16.21 -9.57 -11.09
CA CYS A 856 -16.51 -9.47 -9.67
C CYS A 856 -15.21 -9.09 -8.95
N LEU A 857 -15.14 -7.85 -8.50
CA LEU A 857 -14.04 -7.27 -7.76
C LEU A 857 -14.60 -6.88 -6.39
N TYR A 858 -14.22 -7.64 -5.37
CA TYR A 858 -14.73 -7.41 -4.03
C TYR A 858 -14.36 -6.02 -3.53
N ASN A 859 -15.28 -5.36 -2.85
CA ASN A 859 -15.17 -3.99 -2.35
C ASN A 859 -15.15 -2.90 -3.42
N ASP A 860 -15.21 -3.24 -4.70
CA ASP A 860 -15.23 -2.30 -5.82
C ASP A 860 -16.52 -2.44 -6.64
N HIS A 861 -16.61 -3.41 -7.56
CA HIS A 861 -17.82 -3.61 -8.36
C HIS A 861 -18.04 -5.03 -8.89
N ILE A 862 -19.28 -5.31 -9.30
CA ILE A 862 -19.70 -6.55 -9.97
C ILE A 862 -20.41 -6.19 -11.27
N THR A 863 -19.90 -6.71 -12.39
CA THR A 863 -20.50 -6.48 -13.71
C THR A 863 -21.27 -7.72 -14.16
N LEU A 864 -22.55 -7.51 -14.46
CA LEU A 864 -23.44 -8.49 -15.04
C LEU A 864 -23.70 -8.14 -16.51
N THR A 865 -23.58 -9.11 -17.41
CA THR A 865 -23.94 -8.95 -18.82
C THR A 865 -25.12 -9.83 -19.18
N ARG A 866 -26.01 -9.33 -20.04
CA ARG A 866 -27.21 -10.04 -20.45
C ARG A 866 -26.86 -11.36 -21.11
N ASN A 867 -27.53 -12.43 -20.69
CA ASN A 867 -27.52 -13.72 -21.36
C ASN A 867 -28.33 -13.60 -22.67
N PRO A 868 -27.67 -13.64 -23.85
CA PRO A 868 -28.35 -13.46 -25.13
C PRO A 868 -29.31 -14.63 -25.44
N ASP A 869 -29.06 -15.80 -24.85
CA ASP A 869 -29.78 -17.05 -25.08
C ASP A 869 -30.73 -17.39 -23.93
N TYR A 870 -31.14 -16.40 -23.12
CA TYR A 870 -32.03 -16.61 -21.99
C TYR A 870 -33.37 -17.24 -22.40
N TRP A 871 -33.64 -18.42 -21.86
CA TRP A 871 -34.72 -19.32 -22.30
C TRP A 871 -36.14 -18.76 -22.07
N ARG A 872 -36.34 -17.84 -21.11
CA ARG A 872 -37.64 -17.17 -20.86
C ARG A 872 -37.80 -15.83 -21.57
N ALA A 873 -36.86 -15.40 -22.40
CA ALA A 873 -36.88 -14.06 -22.98
C ALA A 873 -38.22 -13.70 -23.67
N SER A 874 -38.81 -14.64 -24.43
CA SER A 874 -40.09 -14.41 -25.11
C SER A 874 -41.29 -14.30 -24.16
N GLU A 875 -41.30 -15.06 -23.07
CA GLU A 875 -42.35 -15.01 -22.04
C GLU A 875 -42.33 -13.64 -21.34
N VAL A 876 -41.13 -13.20 -20.94
CA VAL A 876 -40.92 -11.91 -20.27
C VAL A 876 -41.26 -10.76 -21.22
N HIS A 877 -40.82 -10.80 -22.48
CA HIS A 877 -41.10 -9.76 -23.47
C HIS A 877 -42.60 -9.63 -23.79
N ALA A 878 -43.37 -10.72 -23.72
CA ALA A 878 -44.82 -10.67 -23.89
C ALA A 878 -45.53 -9.94 -22.74
N LEU A 879 -44.98 -9.99 -21.53
CA LEU A 879 -45.51 -9.29 -20.35
C LEU A 879 -45.00 -7.85 -20.26
N LYS A 880 -43.71 -7.64 -20.54
CA LYS A 880 -43.01 -6.35 -20.47
C LYS A 880 -42.28 -6.10 -21.81
N PRO A 881 -42.88 -5.39 -22.78
CA PRO A 881 -42.37 -5.23 -24.15
C PRO A 881 -40.98 -4.60 -24.30
N ASN A 882 -40.42 -3.99 -23.25
CA ASN A 882 -39.08 -3.42 -23.25
C ASN A 882 -38.07 -4.23 -22.40
N ALA A 883 -38.50 -5.34 -21.79
CA ALA A 883 -37.61 -6.18 -20.99
C ALA A 883 -36.51 -6.81 -21.87
N GLY A 884 -35.28 -6.80 -21.35
CA GLY A 884 -34.09 -7.28 -22.06
C GLY A 884 -33.34 -6.22 -22.88
N SER A 885 -33.72 -4.94 -22.80
CA SER A 885 -32.98 -3.83 -23.41
C SER A 885 -31.64 -3.55 -22.73
N ILE A 886 -31.56 -3.75 -21.42
CA ILE A 886 -30.34 -3.56 -20.61
C ILE A 886 -29.37 -4.71 -20.89
N GLN A 887 -28.22 -4.39 -21.49
CA GLN A 887 -27.14 -5.33 -21.79
C GLN A 887 -26.18 -5.48 -20.61
N THR A 888 -25.95 -4.40 -19.85
CA THR A 888 -24.97 -4.38 -18.77
C THR A 888 -25.60 -3.85 -17.48
N VAL A 889 -25.32 -4.50 -16.36
CA VAL A 889 -25.63 -4.00 -15.02
C VAL A 889 -24.34 -3.96 -14.24
N VAL A 890 -23.96 -2.79 -13.73
CA VAL A 890 -22.80 -2.64 -12.86
C VAL A 890 -23.29 -2.36 -11.47
N LEU A 891 -22.89 -3.21 -10.53
CA LEU A 891 -23.19 -3.08 -9.11
C LEU A 891 -21.94 -2.55 -8.43
N TRP A 892 -21.93 -1.28 -8.05
CA TRP A 892 -20.78 -0.64 -7.41
C TRP A 892 -20.93 -0.67 -5.89
N ASN A 893 -19.84 -0.86 -5.16
CA ASN A 893 -19.83 -0.77 -3.71
C ASN A 893 -19.45 0.66 -3.29
N ASN A 894 -20.34 1.31 -2.56
CA ASN A 894 -20.13 2.63 -1.97
C ASN A 894 -20.82 2.62 -0.61
N ASP A 895 -20.06 2.62 0.48
CA ASP A 895 -20.61 2.54 1.84
C ASP A 895 -21.00 3.92 2.41
N ASP A 896 -20.55 5.03 1.81
CA ASP A 896 -20.93 6.38 2.20
C ASP A 896 -22.31 6.81 1.65
N ALA A 897 -23.27 7.04 2.56
CA ALA A 897 -24.64 7.40 2.18
C ALA A 897 -24.75 8.75 1.48
N ALA A 898 -23.96 9.75 1.91
CA ALA A 898 -23.98 11.08 1.31
C ALA A 898 -23.44 11.08 -0.13
N SER A 899 -22.39 10.29 -0.39
CA SER A 899 -21.87 10.07 -1.74
C SER A 899 -22.91 9.41 -2.65
N ARG A 900 -23.57 8.33 -2.19
CA ARG A 900 -24.65 7.69 -2.96
C ARG A 900 -25.79 8.66 -3.30
N GLU A 901 -26.15 9.53 -2.36
CA GLU A 901 -27.14 10.61 -2.58
C GLU A 901 -26.71 11.56 -3.69
N ALA A 902 -25.51 12.14 -3.58
CA ALA A 902 -25.01 13.10 -4.55
C ALA A 902 -24.90 12.50 -5.95
N ARG A 903 -24.48 11.23 -6.05
CA ARG A 903 -24.33 10.51 -7.32
C ARG A 903 -25.68 10.17 -7.96
N LEU A 904 -26.68 9.78 -7.16
CA LEU A 904 -28.04 9.57 -7.65
C LEU A 904 -28.66 10.87 -8.16
N LEU A 905 -28.59 11.95 -7.37
CA LEU A 905 -29.18 13.25 -7.73
C LEU A 905 -28.50 13.92 -8.93
N SER A 906 -27.22 13.63 -9.17
CA SER A 906 -26.49 14.11 -10.35
C SER A 906 -26.71 13.25 -11.60
N GLY A 907 -27.33 12.08 -11.47
CA GLY A 907 -27.57 11.14 -12.56
C GLY A 907 -26.35 10.30 -12.96
N ARG A 908 -25.31 10.22 -12.12
CA ARG A 908 -24.13 9.35 -12.33
C ARG A 908 -24.41 7.88 -12.05
N ILE A 909 -25.51 7.60 -11.37
CA ILE A 909 -26.00 6.24 -11.12
C ILE A 909 -27.50 6.21 -11.36
N ASP A 910 -28.03 5.06 -11.77
CA ASP A 910 -29.47 4.86 -12.03
C ASP A 910 -30.26 4.47 -10.79
N GLY A 911 -29.57 3.98 -9.75
CA GLY A 911 -30.17 3.59 -8.49
C GLY A 911 -29.15 3.24 -7.42
N CYS A 912 -29.60 3.19 -6.17
CA CYS A 912 -28.75 2.77 -5.06
C CYS A 912 -29.57 2.16 -3.91
N PHE A 913 -28.90 1.46 -3.01
CA PHE A 913 -29.46 1.15 -1.70
C PHE A 913 -29.46 2.41 -0.82
N TRP A 914 -30.64 2.83 -0.38
CA TRP A 914 -30.82 3.96 0.52
C TRP A 914 -31.02 3.50 1.97
N PRO A 915 -30.12 3.83 2.91
CA PRO A 915 -30.32 3.51 4.33
C PRO A 915 -31.61 4.13 4.85
N ARG A 916 -32.34 3.38 5.67
CA ARG A 916 -33.65 3.84 6.15
C ARG A 916 -33.56 5.09 7.04
N ASP A 917 -32.45 5.25 7.76
CA ASP A 917 -32.20 6.38 8.65
C ASP A 917 -32.07 7.71 7.88
N ASP A 918 -31.69 7.64 6.60
CA ASP A 918 -31.53 8.78 5.70
C ASP A 918 -32.75 9.01 4.81
N ALA A 919 -33.81 8.21 4.95
CA ALA A 919 -34.96 8.24 4.03
C ALA A 919 -35.64 9.62 3.95
N LEU A 920 -35.59 10.40 5.04
CA LEU A 920 -36.18 11.75 5.10
C LEU A 920 -35.47 12.78 4.20
N GLN A 921 -34.28 12.49 3.69
CA GLN A 921 -33.52 13.36 2.79
C GLN A 921 -34.10 13.35 1.37
N ILE A 922 -34.67 12.23 0.94
CA ILE A 922 -35.17 12.03 -0.43
C ILE A 922 -36.69 11.78 -0.49
N TRP A 923 -37.36 11.61 0.64
CA TRP A 923 -38.77 11.24 0.70
C TRP A 923 -39.53 11.93 1.85
N ASP A 924 -40.74 12.41 1.58
CA ASP A 924 -41.61 13.03 2.57
C ASP A 924 -42.51 11.97 3.25
N PRO A 925 -42.38 11.76 4.58
CA PRO A 925 -43.14 10.75 5.30
C PRO A 925 -44.64 11.03 5.41
N VAL A 926 -45.05 12.30 5.23
CA VAL A 926 -46.46 12.70 5.33
C VAL A 926 -47.17 12.51 4.00
N THR A 927 -46.57 12.96 2.91
CA THR A 927 -47.18 12.86 1.57
C THR A 927 -46.88 11.52 0.88
N ARG A 928 -45.88 10.79 1.37
CA ARG A 928 -45.34 9.56 0.78
C ARG A 928 -44.80 9.74 -0.64
N GLN A 929 -44.31 10.93 -0.95
CA GLN A 929 -43.77 11.27 -2.26
C GLN A 929 -42.27 11.51 -2.17
N SER A 930 -41.56 11.27 -3.28
CA SER A 930 -40.17 11.71 -3.43
C SER A 930 -40.09 13.23 -3.26
N LEU A 931 -39.04 13.70 -2.60
CA LEU A 931 -38.71 15.12 -2.50
C LEU A 931 -38.12 15.65 -3.83
N ASP A 932 -37.53 14.76 -4.63
CA ASP A 932 -37.03 15.06 -5.98
C ASP A 932 -37.94 14.45 -7.07
N PRO A 933 -38.43 15.23 -8.04
CA PRO A 933 -39.34 14.72 -9.08
C PRO A 933 -38.71 13.75 -10.08
N ASP A 934 -37.38 13.72 -10.19
CA ASP A 934 -36.64 12.84 -11.10
C ASP A 934 -36.23 11.52 -10.43
N VAL A 935 -36.40 11.42 -9.11
CA VAL A 935 -36.15 10.20 -8.32
C VAL A 935 -37.45 9.48 -7.99
N ASN A 936 -37.50 8.17 -8.29
CA ASN A 936 -38.61 7.31 -7.91
C ASN A 936 -38.32 6.58 -6.61
N VAL A 937 -39.07 6.87 -5.54
CA VAL A 937 -38.97 6.19 -4.25
C VAL A 937 -40.11 5.18 -4.08
N TRP A 938 -39.78 3.92 -3.85
CA TRP A 938 -40.73 2.82 -3.72
C TRP A 938 -40.98 2.51 -2.24
N THR A 939 -42.17 2.88 -1.72
CA THR A 939 -42.51 2.77 -0.28
C THR A 939 -43.82 2.06 0.01
N GLU A 940 -44.50 1.52 -1.00
CA GLU A 940 -45.93 1.16 -0.88
C GLU A 940 -46.18 -0.26 -0.34
N ASP A 941 -45.20 -1.17 -0.39
CA ASP A 941 -45.39 -2.58 -0.02
C ASP A 941 -44.77 -2.95 1.34
N LEU A 942 -45.53 -3.67 2.16
CA LEU A 942 -45.01 -4.27 3.38
C LEU A 942 -44.02 -5.38 3.04
N THR A 943 -42.78 -5.25 3.54
CA THR A 943 -41.83 -6.36 3.52
C THR A 943 -42.24 -7.46 4.50
N TYR A 944 -41.82 -8.70 4.27
CA TYR A 944 -42.00 -9.79 5.24
C TYR A 944 -40.94 -9.83 6.35
N THR A 945 -40.06 -8.83 6.42
CA THR A 945 -39.05 -8.70 7.48
C THR A 945 -39.70 -8.40 8.81
N MET A 946 -39.35 -9.18 9.83
CA MET A 946 -39.86 -9.02 11.20
C MET A 946 -38.73 -8.77 12.18
N PHE A 947 -38.94 -7.78 13.05
CA PHE A 947 -38.06 -7.50 14.18
C PHE A 947 -38.79 -7.78 15.50
N ALA A 948 -38.09 -8.38 16.46
CA ALA A 948 -38.62 -8.67 17.79
C ALA A 948 -37.54 -8.54 18.86
N LEU A 949 -37.91 -8.04 20.04
CA LEU A 949 -37.07 -8.12 21.24
C LEU A 949 -37.20 -9.51 21.86
N GLY A 950 -36.13 -10.28 21.80
CA GLY A 950 -36.05 -11.61 22.40
C GLY A 950 -35.67 -11.54 23.88
N PHE A 951 -36.44 -12.20 24.75
CA PHE A 951 -36.11 -12.34 26.16
C PHE A 951 -35.31 -13.62 26.41
N ASN A 952 -34.12 -13.51 26.98
CA ASN A 952 -33.32 -14.67 27.35
C ASN A 952 -33.93 -15.36 28.59
N MET A 953 -34.47 -16.55 28.41
CA MET A 953 -35.08 -17.35 29.49
C MET A 953 -34.17 -18.49 29.99
N ARG A 954 -32.93 -18.58 29.51
CA ARG A 954 -32.00 -19.64 29.95
C ARG A 954 -31.40 -19.30 31.32
N GLU A 955 -31.26 -20.32 32.15
CA GLU A 955 -30.35 -20.25 33.29
C GLU A 955 -28.91 -20.12 32.78
N TYR A 956 -28.09 -19.30 33.43
CA TYR A 956 -26.69 -19.14 33.06
C TYR A 956 -25.78 -19.43 34.25
N ILE A 957 -24.60 -19.97 33.95
CA ILE A 957 -23.57 -20.32 34.92
C ILE A 957 -22.47 -19.26 34.80
N GLN A 958 -22.28 -18.43 35.83
CA GLN A 958 -21.08 -17.56 35.89
C GLN A 958 -19.83 -18.41 36.18
N SER A 959 -18.65 -17.84 35.96
CA SER A 959 -17.30 -18.45 36.04
C SER A 959 -16.96 -19.25 37.32
N PHE A 960 -17.85 -19.31 38.31
CA PHE A 960 -17.73 -20.05 39.57
C PHE A 960 -18.78 -21.16 39.79
N GLY A 961 -19.58 -21.54 38.79
CA GLY A 961 -20.35 -22.79 38.81
C GLY A 961 -21.73 -22.77 39.49
N PHE A 962 -22.28 -21.59 39.84
CA PHE A 962 -23.65 -21.47 40.35
C PHE A 962 -24.60 -21.06 39.22
N ALA A 963 -25.65 -21.84 38.99
CA ALA A 963 -26.72 -21.48 38.07
C ALA A 963 -27.57 -20.36 38.67
N ARG A 964 -27.71 -19.24 37.95
CA ARG A 964 -28.63 -18.15 38.29
C ARG A 964 -29.82 -18.16 37.35
N GLN A 965 -31.00 -17.90 37.91
CA GLN A 965 -32.20 -17.71 37.11
C GLN A 965 -32.15 -16.33 36.46
N ASN A 966 -32.40 -16.27 35.14
CA ASN A 966 -32.56 -15.00 34.45
C ASN A 966 -33.89 -14.34 34.88
N PRO A 967 -33.93 -13.03 35.23
CA PRO A 967 -35.16 -12.35 35.62
C PRO A 967 -36.29 -12.53 34.61
N PHE A 968 -35.95 -12.55 33.32
CA PHE A 968 -36.90 -12.75 32.24
C PHE A 968 -37.46 -14.17 32.11
N TYR A 969 -37.11 -15.13 32.98
CA TYR A 969 -37.86 -16.37 33.11
C TYR A 969 -39.30 -16.11 33.59
N SER A 970 -39.52 -15.06 34.38
CA SER A 970 -40.85 -14.63 34.82
C SER A 970 -41.71 -14.19 33.62
N ARG A 971 -42.84 -14.87 33.43
CA ARG A 971 -43.83 -14.49 32.41
C ARG A 971 -44.40 -13.10 32.69
N ASP A 972 -44.64 -12.78 33.96
CA ASP A 972 -45.27 -11.52 34.35
C ASP A 972 -44.31 -10.34 34.20
N LEU A 973 -42.98 -10.55 34.38
CA LEU A 973 -41.99 -9.54 34.04
C LEU A 973 -41.95 -9.28 32.54
N ARG A 974 -41.93 -10.34 31.70
CA ARG A 974 -41.98 -10.17 30.24
C ARG A 974 -43.25 -9.43 29.81
N ALA A 975 -44.40 -9.76 30.40
CA ALA A 975 -45.64 -9.05 30.16
C ALA A 975 -45.57 -7.57 30.58
N ALA A 976 -44.98 -7.27 31.75
CA ALA A 976 -44.77 -5.91 32.21
C ALA A 976 -43.94 -5.10 31.21
N CYS A 977 -42.80 -5.64 30.76
CA CYS A 977 -41.97 -5.00 29.74
C CYS A 977 -42.72 -4.82 28.41
N SER A 978 -43.50 -5.81 27.96
CA SER A 978 -44.26 -5.73 26.71
C SER A 978 -45.41 -4.71 26.77
N TYR A 979 -46.04 -4.48 27.92
CA TYR A 979 -47.04 -3.42 28.10
C TYR A 979 -46.41 -2.03 28.29
N ALA A 980 -45.22 -1.94 28.88
CA ALA A 980 -44.55 -0.65 29.07
C ALA A 980 -43.81 -0.15 27.82
N PHE A 981 -43.49 -1.01 26.86
CA PHE A 981 -42.84 -0.62 25.61
C PHE A 981 -43.76 0.26 24.76
N ASP A 982 -43.27 1.40 24.29
CA ASP A 982 -44.01 2.29 23.39
C ASP A 982 -43.75 1.93 21.93
N TYR A 983 -44.61 1.05 21.40
CA TYR A 983 -44.50 0.58 20.02
C TYR A 983 -44.69 1.69 18.98
N ALA A 984 -45.58 2.66 19.25
CA ALA A 984 -45.85 3.75 18.33
C ALA A 984 -44.65 4.70 18.26
N LEU A 985 -44.12 5.08 19.42
CA LEU A 985 -42.90 5.90 19.50
C LEU A 985 -41.73 5.22 18.79
N PHE A 986 -41.52 3.92 19.01
CA PHE A 986 -40.45 3.19 18.36
C PHE A 986 -40.61 3.18 16.83
N ILE A 987 -41.81 2.89 16.32
CA ILE A 987 -42.10 2.88 14.88
C ILE A 987 -41.92 4.28 14.27
N ASP A 988 -42.42 5.33 14.92
CA ASP A 988 -42.34 6.69 14.38
C ASP A 988 -40.91 7.24 14.40
N THR A 989 -40.16 6.98 15.48
CA THR A 989 -38.79 7.49 15.63
C THR A 989 -37.75 6.70 14.85
N THR A 990 -37.98 5.40 14.63
CA THR A 990 -36.99 4.50 14.01
C THR A 990 -37.32 4.16 12.56
N PHE A 991 -38.61 4.03 12.22
CA PHE A 991 -39.05 3.64 10.87
C PHE A 991 -39.81 4.76 10.16
N HIS A 992 -39.98 5.93 10.78
CA HIS A 992 -40.73 7.07 10.21
C HIS A 992 -42.13 6.68 9.72
N GLY A 993 -42.79 5.75 10.42
CA GLY A 993 -44.13 5.26 10.07
C GLY A 993 -44.17 4.21 8.94
N LEU A 994 -43.03 3.74 8.44
CA LEU A 994 -42.90 2.69 7.41
C LEU A 994 -42.91 1.26 7.98
N ALA A 995 -43.40 1.08 9.20
CA ALA A 995 -43.53 -0.22 9.83
C ALA A 995 -44.90 -0.35 10.51
N ILE A 996 -45.34 -1.59 10.69
CA ILE A 996 -46.50 -1.93 11.51
C ILE A 996 -46.06 -2.78 12.69
N GLN A 997 -46.74 -2.64 13.83
CA GLN A 997 -46.48 -3.49 14.97
C GLN A 997 -46.90 -4.94 14.67
N GLY A 998 -45.97 -5.88 14.80
CA GLY A 998 -46.23 -7.31 14.63
C GLY A 998 -47.17 -7.87 15.69
N LYS A 999 -48.05 -8.80 15.28
CA LYS A 999 -49.01 -9.50 16.18
C LYS A 999 -48.56 -10.88 16.63
N GLY A 1000 -47.51 -11.41 16.01
CA GLY A 1000 -47.05 -12.78 16.21
C GLY A 1000 -45.94 -13.11 15.21
N PRO A 1001 -45.47 -14.37 15.18
CA PRO A 1001 -44.30 -14.77 14.39
C PRO A 1001 -44.55 -14.90 12.88
N ILE A 1002 -45.80 -14.73 12.40
CA ILE A 1002 -46.13 -14.80 10.98
C ILE A 1002 -46.43 -13.38 10.48
N PRO A 1003 -45.63 -12.84 9.52
CA PRO A 1003 -45.80 -11.50 8.99
C PRO A 1003 -47.18 -11.26 8.37
N ALA A 1004 -47.64 -10.01 8.36
CA ALA A 1004 -48.87 -9.63 7.67
C ALA A 1004 -48.74 -9.91 6.17
N GLY A 1005 -49.76 -10.52 5.56
CA GLY A 1005 -49.77 -10.88 4.14
C GLY A 1005 -49.15 -12.24 3.81
N MET A 1006 -48.56 -12.94 4.77
CA MET A 1006 -48.07 -14.31 4.59
C MET A 1006 -49.17 -15.34 4.91
N TYR A 1007 -49.13 -16.48 4.23
CA TYR A 1007 -50.03 -17.61 4.52
C TYR A 1007 -49.95 -18.02 6.00
N GLY A 1008 -51.11 -18.09 6.67
CA GLY A 1008 -51.20 -18.43 8.09
C GLY A 1008 -51.27 -17.23 9.05
N HIS A 1009 -51.15 -16.00 8.56
CA HIS A 1009 -51.33 -14.80 9.38
C HIS A 1009 -52.77 -14.67 9.92
N ASP A 1010 -52.93 -14.39 11.21
CA ASP A 1010 -54.24 -14.12 11.83
C ASP A 1010 -54.30 -12.69 12.39
N ASN A 1011 -55.17 -11.89 11.78
CA ASN A 1011 -55.44 -10.50 12.17
C ASN A 1011 -56.09 -10.37 13.55
N ASN A 1012 -56.64 -11.45 14.12
CA ASN A 1012 -57.38 -11.45 15.38
C ASN A 1012 -56.54 -11.90 16.59
N LEU A 1013 -55.23 -12.12 16.42
CA LEU A 1013 -54.34 -12.46 17.53
C LEU A 1013 -54.29 -11.35 18.58
N PHE A 1014 -54.10 -11.76 19.84
CA PHE A 1014 -53.84 -10.85 20.94
C PHE A 1014 -52.57 -10.04 20.66
N MET A 1015 -52.62 -8.75 20.96
CA MET A 1015 -51.57 -7.79 20.67
C MET A 1015 -51.31 -6.94 21.91
N TYR A 1016 -50.07 -6.94 22.39
CA TYR A 1016 -49.63 -5.99 23.41
C TYR A 1016 -49.72 -4.56 22.85
N HIS A 1017 -50.06 -3.61 23.71
CA HIS A 1017 -50.04 -2.18 23.38
C HIS A 1017 -49.46 -1.45 24.59
N ASN A 1018 -49.00 -0.22 24.37
CA ASN A 1018 -48.49 0.60 25.45
C ASN A 1018 -49.61 0.89 26.46
N ASP A 1019 -49.50 0.34 27.67
CA ASP A 1019 -50.42 0.53 28.79
C ASP A 1019 -49.65 0.40 30.10
N ILE A 1020 -49.27 1.55 30.67
CA ILE A 1020 -48.45 1.59 31.87
C ILE A 1020 -49.15 0.99 33.11
N GLN A 1021 -50.47 1.07 33.17
CA GLN A 1021 -51.23 0.51 34.30
C GLN A 1021 -51.17 -1.01 34.26
N LEU A 1022 -51.44 -1.62 33.11
CA LEU A 1022 -51.31 -3.07 32.92
C LEU A 1022 -49.85 -3.55 33.10
N ALA A 1023 -48.89 -2.71 32.73
CA ALA A 1023 -47.47 -2.98 32.98
C ALA A 1023 -47.15 -3.05 34.48
N VAL A 1024 -47.63 -2.08 35.26
CA VAL A 1024 -47.48 -2.04 36.73
C VAL A 1024 -48.20 -3.21 37.40
N GLU A 1025 -49.40 -3.56 36.94
CA GLU A 1025 -50.11 -4.76 37.43
C GLU A 1025 -49.31 -6.04 37.21
N SER A 1026 -48.72 -6.21 36.02
CA SER A 1026 -47.88 -7.36 35.66
C SER A 1026 -46.56 -7.36 36.44
N TRP A 1027 -45.95 -6.19 36.64
CA TRP A 1027 -44.75 -6.01 37.46
C TRP A 1027 -45.01 -6.43 38.91
N ASN A 1028 -46.12 -5.97 39.50
CA ASN A 1028 -46.51 -6.31 40.86
C ASN A 1028 -46.78 -7.82 41.02
N GLN A 1029 -47.33 -8.47 40.00
CA GLN A 1029 -47.49 -9.92 39.96
C GLN A 1029 -46.14 -10.64 39.91
N ALA A 1030 -45.18 -10.12 39.14
CA ALA A 1030 -43.82 -10.66 39.11
C ALA A 1030 -43.13 -10.50 40.47
N MET A 1031 -43.24 -9.34 41.11
CA MET A 1031 -42.71 -9.07 42.46
C MET A 1031 -43.31 -10.00 43.50
N ALA A 1032 -44.64 -10.18 43.48
CA ALA A 1032 -45.33 -11.11 44.37
C ALA A 1032 -44.92 -12.59 44.14
N SER A 1033 -44.50 -12.93 42.91
CA SER A 1033 -44.04 -14.26 42.51
C SER A 1033 -42.54 -14.49 42.71
N GLY A 1034 -41.85 -13.58 43.40
CA GLY A 1034 -40.45 -13.74 43.80
C GLY A 1034 -39.43 -13.04 42.91
N LEU A 1035 -39.84 -12.13 42.01
CA LEU A 1035 -38.90 -11.38 41.17
C LEU A 1035 -37.82 -10.66 41.99
N ASP A 1036 -38.16 -10.07 43.14
CA ASP A 1036 -37.19 -9.36 43.99
C ASP A 1036 -36.01 -10.26 44.42
N SER A 1037 -36.27 -11.53 44.71
CA SER A 1037 -35.21 -12.49 45.05
C SER A 1037 -34.33 -12.83 43.84
N VAL A 1038 -34.92 -12.91 42.65
CA VAL A 1038 -34.18 -13.15 41.41
C VAL A 1038 -33.35 -11.92 41.04
N LEU A 1039 -33.86 -10.71 41.26
CA LEU A 1039 -33.10 -9.47 41.07
C LEU A 1039 -31.92 -9.39 42.05
N ALA A 1040 -32.12 -9.77 43.32
CA ALA A 1040 -31.04 -9.85 44.31
C ALA A 1040 -29.93 -10.81 43.88
N ASP A 1041 -30.30 -11.99 43.34
CA ASP A 1041 -29.34 -12.94 42.77
C ASP A 1041 -28.62 -12.40 41.53
N ASN A 1042 -29.16 -11.38 40.87
CA ASN A 1042 -28.55 -10.67 39.75
C ASN A 1042 -28.01 -9.29 40.15
N SER A 1043 -27.74 -9.07 41.44
CA SER A 1043 -27.14 -7.83 41.98
C SER A 1043 -27.95 -6.57 41.72
N TYR A 1044 -29.24 -6.69 41.38
CA TYR A 1044 -30.08 -5.59 40.94
C TYR A 1044 -29.48 -4.80 39.76
N GLU A 1045 -28.74 -5.46 38.87
CA GLU A 1045 -28.21 -4.83 37.66
C GLU A 1045 -28.79 -5.50 36.42
N LEU A 1046 -29.46 -4.72 35.57
CA LEU A 1046 -29.90 -5.15 34.25
C LEU A 1046 -29.06 -4.49 33.16
N ASN A 1047 -28.00 -5.19 32.73
CA ASN A 1047 -27.14 -4.71 31.66
C ASN A 1047 -27.75 -5.00 30.29
N LEU A 1048 -28.05 -3.93 29.53
CA LEU A 1048 -28.54 -3.99 28.16
C LEU A 1048 -27.37 -3.70 27.21
N TYR A 1049 -27.08 -4.64 26.32
CA TYR A 1049 -25.98 -4.54 25.36
C TYR A 1049 -26.55 -4.32 23.95
N CYS A 1050 -25.96 -3.40 23.20
CA CYS A 1050 -26.22 -3.20 21.77
C CYS A 1050 -24.91 -3.00 21.02
N HIS A 1051 -24.96 -3.20 19.70
CA HIS A 1051 -23.88 -2.79 18.81
C HIS A 1051 -23.86 -1.25 18.73
N PRO A 1052 -22.72 -0.58 18.97
CA PRO A 1052 -22.66 0.89 19.03
C PRO A 1052 -23.12 1.56 17.73
N ASP A 1053 -22.83 0.92 16.58
CA ASP A 1053 -23.16 1.47 15.27
C ASP A 1053 -24.58 1.14 14.77
N SER A 1054 -25.40 0.49 15.59
CA SER A 1054 -26.79 0.16 15.22
C SER A 1054 -27.79 1.11 15.88
N ALA A 1055 -28.10 2.22 15.19
CA ALA A 1055 -29.10 3.19 15.63
C ALA A 1055 -30.45 2.53 15.97
N PHE A 1056 -30.85 1.54 15.16
CA PHE A 1056 -32.02 0.71 15.40
C PHE A 1056 -32.00 -0.02 16.76
N GLN A 1057 -30.90 -0.71 17.10
CA GLN A 1057 -30.79 -1.43 18.38
C GLN A 1057 -30.73 -0.47 19.56
N VAL A 1058 -29.98 0.62 19.43
CA VAL A 1058 -29.87 1.66 20.47
C VAL A 1058 -31.25 2.24 20.77
N GLN A 1059 -32.01 2.62 19.74
CA GLN A 1059 -33.33 3.19 19.92
C GLN A 1059 -34.33 2.19 20.53
N ALA A 1060 -34.28 0.92 20.11
CA ALA A 1060 -35.12 -0.12 20.70
C ALA A 1060 -34.86 -0.30 22.21
N LEU A 1061 -33.59 -0.34 22.61
CA LEU A 1061 -33.22 -0.49 24.02
C LEU A 1061 -33.50 0.76 24.85
N ASN A 1062 -33.40 1.96 24.26
CA ASN A 1062 -33.78 3.21 24.92
C ASN A 1062 -35.28 3.25 25.23
N VAL A 1063 -36.13 2.89 24.26
CA VAL A 1063 -37.58 2.80 24.48
C VAL A 1063 -37.92 1.72 25.51
N PHE A 1064 -37.22 0.58 25.46
CA PHE A 1064 -37.36 -0.49 26.44
C PHE A 1064 -37.03 -0.03 27.86
N LYS A 1065 -35.89 0.66 28.03
CA LYS A 1065 -35.47 1.22 29.31
C LYS A 1065 -36.46 2.27 29.82
N ALA A 1066 -36.90 3.18 28.97
CA ALA A 1066 -37.87 4.21 29.33
C ALA A 1066 -39.20 3.59 29.84
N GLY A 1067 -39.63 2.48 29.25
CA GLY A 1067 -40.78 1.71 29.74
C GLY A 1067 -40.57 1.14 31.15
N LEU A 1068 -39.40 0.55 31.43
CA LEU A 1068 -39.05 0.05 32.77
C LEU A 1068 -38.98 1.18 33.80
N ASP A 1069 -38.33 2.30 33.45
CA ASP A 1069 -38.26 3.48 34.31
C ASP A 1069 -39.67 4.01 34.63
N ALA A 1070 -40.57 4.01 33.63
CA ALA A 1070 -41.96 4.44 33.81
C ALA A 1070 -42.74 3.53 34.76
N ILE A 1071 -42.50 2.21 34.73
CA ILE A 1071 -43.09 1.27 35.71
C ILE A 1071 -42.59 1.64 37.11
N LEU A 1072 -41.27 1.77 37.30
CA LEU A 1072 -40.66 2.01 38.60
C LEU A 1072 -41.04 3.38 39.19
N ALA A 1073 -41.28 4.38 38.34
CA ALA A 1073 -41.74 5.70 38.75
C ALA A 1073 -43.24 5.76 39.11
N HIS A 1074 -44.02 4.74 38.76
CA HIS A 1074 -45.47 4.73 39.00
C HIS A 1074 -45.79 4.51 40.49
N GLU A 1075 -46.76 5.26 41.02
CA GLU A 1075 -47.08 5.26 42.46
C GLU A 1075 -47.56 3.90 43.00
N ASP A 1076 -48.21 3.12 42.15
CA ASP A 1076 -48.73 1.79 42.48
C ASP A 1076 -47.70 0.65 42.29
N ALA A 1077 -46.49 0.95 41.81
CA ALA A 1077 -45.47 -0.07 41.57
C ALA A 1077 -44.79 -0.53 42.88
N VAL A 1078 -44.77 -1.84 43.10
CA VAL A 1078 -44.02 -2.48 44.19
C VAL A 1078 -42.53 -2.33 43.90
N GLN A 1079 -41.85 -1.56 44.72
CA GLN A 1079 -40.42 -1.26 44.56
C GLN A 1079 -39.56 -2.49 44.92
N PRO A 1080 -38.46 -2.75 44.18
CA PRO A 1080 -37.46 -3.73 44.59
C PRO A 1080 -36.79 -3.35 45.91
N SER A 1081 -36.17 -4.34 46.57
CA SER A 1081 -35.54 -4.09 47.89
C SER A 1081 -34.25 -3.27 47.82
N GLN A 1082 -33.68 -3.11 46.63
CA GLN A 1082 -32.57 -2.20 46.30
C GLN A 1082 -32.87 -1.46 44.99
N GLU A 1083 -32.04 -0.48 44.66
CA GLU A 1083 -32.10 0.22 43.35
C GLU A 1083 -31.77 -0.77 42.23
N LEU A 1084 -32.62 -0.81 41.19
CA LEU A 1084 -32.51 -1.67 40.00
C LEU A 1084 -31.98 -0.90 38.79
#